data_AF-A0A8H6THV3-F1
#
_entry.id   AF-A0A8H6THV3-F1
#
_cell.length_a   1.000
_cell.length_b   1.000
_cell.length_c   1.000
_cell.angle_alpha   90.00
_cell.angle_beta   90.00
_cell.angle_gamma   90.00
#
_symmetry.space_group_name_H-M   'P 1'
#
loop_
_entity.id
_entity.type
_entity.pdbx_description
1 polymer ?
#
loop_
_entity_poly.entity_id
_entity_poly.type
_entity_poly.pdbx_seq_one_letter_code
_entity_poly.pdbx_strand_id
1 'polypeptide(L)'
;MCSLLWLFAVLYSALPVLSAGLPGLPPKLYGVNLGSWLVLEPWMLPQGWLDMGGQQCDDCSTCIASEFAFAQAFPKTVDATFKKHWETWFNQADVKALAENGINIVRIPLGYWIIEPLVDRRTEFYPRGGLEQLRRGLEQLKAAGIVAILDHHGLPGVQDPNQMFTGRCTTDTPHNYHRALVWTSVMTTLVHLDPSFTNAVAIQAASFSSYLSSPRLHTPQANEPIMDASQTPGYGDFQKNFVRTVRATEFLLGVHTPGFPFGPAPSAGTNYSQALPNIADTEKIFTEEIRAVLRDAALVLVQMGLNRLVPGRPRGPIITNFMDRNWQFNHPANPAEAALGPQGYDNHLYYVYVRGKPVFSSISARISHKHRAQQGVADANPDAYLKSICSGSFSLWFRETAGSSRFLTDLKRVEADAALGNSPLWFGEWGLPTEFEATDEFLRKWADAQKLAYSKGAGWIFWNFKVENSPRANNLSREWSYLDGVRLGYLTKDPSQYHDANVCVPYVSVSHQRLRPTHRAMALLAVTVLLGLSSLAAAAPAPVLEPRQAITPLSAAQVASFKPYTFYASAAYCAPASTLAWNCGANCAANPTFTPVASGGDGNGVQFWYVGWDPKLATVIVAHQGTDFSQILAAVTDANFFMESLDPTLFPGLSGLEAHSGFADEQAKTATTILNAVNTAIARFGAKKVTVVGHSLGGALALLDSVYLPLHISGITFQTITYGMPRVGNQAFADHASIGSTVTHINNQEDIVPILPGRFLGFHHPTGEVHIQDSGVWDACPGEDNTSNLCSTGDVPTIFSGDTDDHDGPYDGVFMGC
;
A
#
# COMPACT_ATOMS: atom_id res chain seq x y z
N MET A 1 -6.96 -64.04 6.77
CA MET A 1 -5.79 -63.16 6.55
C MET A 1 -6.26 -62.10 5.56
N CYS A 2 -6.86 -61.02 6.06
CA CYS A 2 -6.20 -59.74 6.35
C CYS A 2 -5.88 -58.96 5.05
N SER A 3 -6.42 -57.75 4.80
CA SER A 3 -7.28 -56.89 5.61
C SER A 3 -8.07 -55.93 4.71
N LEU A 4 -9.38 -55.78 4.92
CA LEU A 4 -10.20 -54.71 4.33
C LEU A 4 -11.48 -54.57 5.16
N LEU A 5 -11.43 -53.68 6.15
CA LEU A 5 -12.50 -53.42 7.10
C LEU A 5 -12.37 -51.95 7.53
N TRP A 6 -13.49 -51.22 7.51
CA TRP A 6 -13.66 -49.81 7.91
C TRP A 6 -12.93 -48.74 7.08
N LEU A 7 -13.71 -47.97 6.30
CA LEU A 7 -13.58 -46.51 6.15
C LEU A 7 -14.76 -45.91 5.35
N PHE A 8 -15.89 -45.71 6.03
CA PHE A 8 -17.02 -44.89 5.53
C PHE A 8 -17.58 -44.05 6.69
N ALA A 9 -16.76 -43.15 7.27
CA ALA A 9 -17.18 -42.16 8.28
C ALA A 9 -16.13 -41.07 8.59
N VAL A 10 -15.79 -40.19 7.62
CA VAL A 10 -15.14 -38.86 7.82
C VAL A 10 -15.56 -38.00 6.61
N LEU A 11 -16.72 -37.34 6.59
CA LEU A 11 -17.14 -36.16 7.35
C LEU A 11 -16.10 -35.03 7.38
N TYR A 12 -16.53 -33.86 6.90
CA TYR A 12 -15.74 -32.62 6.79
C TYR A 12 -14.79 -32.38 7.97
N SER A 13 -13.49 -32.35 7.70
CA SER A 13 -12.50 -31.67 8.53
C SER A 13 -11.58 -30.84 7.64
N ALA A 14 -12.09 -29.72 7.14
CA ALA A 14 -11.22 -28.56 7.05
C ALA A 14 -10.72 -28.32 8.48
N LEU A 15 -9.41 -28.49 8.72
CA LEU A 15 -8.84 -28.14 10.01
C LEU A 15 -9.10 -26.63 10.18
N PRO A 16 -9.91 -26.19 11.16
CA PRO A 16 -9.79 -24.81 11.57
C PRO A 16 -8.35 -24.66 12.05
N VAL A 17 -7.67 -23.61 11.62
CA VAL A 17 -6.57 -23.08 12.44
C VAL A 17 -7.26 -22.59 13.71
N LEU A 18 -7.35 -23.49 14.69
CA LEU A 18 -7.79 -23.19 16.05
C LEU A 18 -6.78 -22.19 16.57
N SER A 19 -7.11 -20.91 16.43
CA SER A 19 -6.45 -19.83 17.15
C SER A 19 -6.53 -20.19 18.62
N ALA A 20 -5.40 -20.62 19.18
CA ALA A 20 -5.22 -20.62 20.62
C ALA A 20 -5.21 -19.14 21.00
N GLY A 21 -6.39 -18.62 21.36
CA GLY A 21 -6.59 -17.20 21.61
C GLY A 21 -5.56 -16.68 22.60
N LEU A 22 -4.92 -15.55 22.27
CA LEU A 22 -3.87 -14.99 23.10
C LEU A 22 -4.44 -14.70 24.51
N PRO A 23 -3.76 -15.12 25.60
CA PRO A 23 -4.30 -14.97 26.95
C PRO A 23 -4.70 -13.53 27.28
N GLY A 24 -5.99 -13.33 27.55
CA GLY A 24 -6.57 -12.02 27.88
C GLY A 24 -7.27 -11.31 26.72
N LEU A 25 -7.06 -11.68 25.46
CA LEU A 25 -7.88 -11.15 24.35
C LEU A 25 -9.20 -11.94 24.22
N PRO A 26 -10.31 -11.26 23.85
CA PRO A 26 -11.51 -11.92 23.34
C PRO A 26 -11.19 -12.78 22.11
N PRO A 27 -11.93 -13.89 21.86
CA PRO A 27 -11.74 -14.72 20.65
C PRO A 27 -11.94 -13.97 19.33
N LYS A 28 -12.72 -12.88 19.37
CA LYS A 28 -12.88 -11.91 18.28
C LYS A 28 -12.90 -10.49 18.82
N LEU A 29 -12.11 -9.63 18.19
CA LEU A 29 -12.00 -8.21 18.53
C LEU A 29 -13.10 -7.43 17.82
N TYR A 30 -13.97 -6.79 18.61
CA TYR A 30 -14.98 -5.86 18.14
C TYR A 30 -14.85 -4.59 18.97
N GLY A 31 -14.13 -3.62 18.43
CA GLY A 31 -13.62 -2.50 19.19
C GLY A 31 -13.88 -1.12 18.61
N VAL A 32 -13.50 -0.13 19.41
CA VAL A 32 -13.38 1.28 18.99
C VAL A 32 -12.08 1.87 19.52
N ASN A 33 -11.55 2.86 18.81
CA ASN A 33 -10.52 3.74 19.36
C ASN A 33 -11.14 4.74 20.35
N LEU A 34 -10.34 5.20 21.31
CA LEU A 34 -10.66 6.32 22.20
C LEU A 34 -9.87 7.58 21.81
N GLY A 35 -9.87 7.89 20.51
CA GLY A 35 -9.22 9.07 19.93
C GLY A 35 -9.78 10.39 20.46
N SER A 36 -8.94 11.42 20.43
CA SER A 36 -9.13 12.71 21.12
C SER A 36 -9.35 12.65 22.63
N TRP A 37 -9.19 11.49 23.31
CA TRP A 37 -9.27 11.44 24.76
C TRP A 37 -7.96 11.86 25.43
N LEU A 38 -6.95 10.99 25.49
CA LEU A 38 -5.67 11.25 26.19
C LEU A 38 -4.57 11.80 25.26
N VAL A 39 -4.86 11.87 23.95
CA VAL A 39 -4.13 12.61 22.94
C VAL A 39 -5.19 13.31 22.08
N LEU A 40 -5.22 14.64 22.11
CA LEU A 40 -6.28 15.47 21.51
C LEU A 40 -5.99 15.81 20.05
N GLU A 41 -6.95 15.55 19.16
CA GLU A 41 -6.89 15.93 17.74
C GLU A 41 -8.00 16.91 17.38
N PRO A 42 -7.70 18.18 17.04
CA PRO A 42 -8.69 19.25 16.87
C PRO A 42 -9.82 18.97 15.88
N TRP A 43 -9.60 18.11 14.88
CA TRP A 43 -10.59 17.78 13.86
C TRP A 43 -11.77 16.95 14.39
N MET A 44 -11.57 16.19 15.48
CA MET A 44 -12.64 15.39 16.11
C MET A 44 -13.61 16.25 16.93
N LEU A 45 -13.16 17.42 17.39
CA LEU A 45 -13.94 18.33 18.23
C LEU A 45 -13.66 19.79 17.82
N PRO A 46 -13.98 20.18 16.58
CA PRO A 46 -13.57 21.46 16.04
C PRO A 46 -14.14 22.66 16.79
N GLN A 47 -15.37 22.59 17.33
CA GLN A 47 -15.89 23.64 18.21
C GLN A 47 -15.34 23.49 19.64
N GLY A 48 -15.29 22.29 20.20
CA GLY A 48 -14.74 22.01 21.53
C GLY A 48 -13.28 22.45 21.70
N TRP A 49 -12.45 22.31 20.68
CA TRP A 49 -11.07 22.79 20.67
C TRP A 49 -10.98 24.31 20.71
N LEU A 50 -11.83 25.00 19.93
CA LEU A 50 -11.94 26.47 19.99
C LEU A 50 -12.47 26.94 21.35
N ASP A 51 -13.44 26.22 21.94
CA ASP A 51 -14.01 26.51 23.27
C ASP A 51 -12.99 26.30 24.41
N MET A 52 -12.02 25.40 24.22
CA MET A 52 -10.87 25.25 25.12
C MET A 52 -9.89 26.42 25.02
N GLY A 53 -9.88 27.17 23.91
CA GLY A 53 -8.92 28.24 23.59
C GLY A 53 -7.89 27.86 22.51
N GLY A 54 -8.05 26.69 21.87
CA GLY A 54 -7.26 26.26 20.72
C GLY A 54 -7.60 27.05 19.45
N GLN A 55 -6.89 26.73 18.37
CA GLN A 55 -7.02 27.37 17.05
C GLN A 55 -7.08 26.32 15.94
N GLN A 56 -7.62 26.72 14.79
CA GLN A 56 -7.61 25.96 13.54
C GLN A 56 -6.88 26.78 12.48
N CYS A 57 -6.00 26.13 11.72
CA CYS A 57 -5.15 26.75 10.71
C CYS A 57 -4.68 25.68 9.72
N ASP A 58 -4.48 26.03 8.45
CA ASP A 58 -4.05 25.08 7.41
C ASP A 58 -2.68 24.44 7.71
N ASP A 59 -1.79 25.19 8.38
CA ASP A 59 -0.46 24.76 8.82
C ASP A 59 -0.40 24.77 10.37
N CYS A 60 -0.40 23.57 10.98
CA CYS A 60 -0.44 23.42 12.44
C CYS A 60 0.79 23.99 13.19
N SER A 61 1.87 24.35 12.49
CA SER A 61 3.03 25.01 13.09
C SER A 61 2.79 26.50 13.36
N THR A 62 1.76 27.08 12.73
CA THR A 62 1.46 28.52 12.78
C THR A 62 0.42 28.92 13.83
N CYS A 63 -0.27 27.96 14.45
CA CYS A 63 -1.34 28.23 15.41
C CYS A 63 -1.40 27.20 16.56
N ILE A 64 -2.30 27.44 17.52
CA ILE A 64 -2.55 26.54 18.65
C ILE A 64 -3.37 25.31 18.19
N ALA A 65 -2.74 24.45 17.38
CA ALA A 65 -3.35 23.25 16.79
C ALA A 65 -2.89 21.92 17.44
N SER A 66 -2.03 21.96 18.46
CA SER A 66 -1.52 20.76 19.15
C SER A 66 -1.51 20.94 20.66
N GLU A 67 -1.50 19.84 21.43
CA GLU A 67 -1.40 19.89 22.90
C GLU A 67 -0.18 20.69 23.37
N PHE A 68 0.95 20.56 22.66
CA PHE A 68 2.19 21.28 22.97
C PHE A 68 2.03 22.79 22.80
N ALA A 69 1.50 23.24 21.67
CA ALA A 69 1.23 24.66 21.41
C ALA A 69 0.22 25.23 22.43
N PHE A 70 -0.79 24.44 22.80
CA PHE A 70 -1.77 24.84 23.82
C PHE A 70 -1.14 24.98 25.20
N ALA A 71 -0.35 23.98 25.63
CA ALA A 71 0.34 24.01 26.92
C ALA A 71 1.33 25.17 27.01
N GLN A 72 2.00 25.51 25.89
CA GLN A 72 2.90 26.66 25.79
C GLN A 72 2.16 27.99 25.85
N ALA A 73 0.99 28.11 25.22
CA ALA A 73 0.16 29.32 25.25
C ALA A 73 -0.54 29.55 26.60
N PHE A 74 -0.97 28.47 27.27
CA PHE A 74 -1.81 28.52 28.47
C PHE A 74 -1.22 27.79 29.69
N PRO A 75 0.06 28.01 30.07
CA PRO A 75 0.77 27.18 31.07
C PRO A 75 0.22 27.26 32.49
N LYS A 76 -0.70 28.20 32.78
CA LYS A 76 -1.36 28.36 34.08
C LYS A 76 -2.72 27.65 34.18
N THR A 77 -3.35 27.35 33.05
CA THR A 77 -4.72 26.81 32.99
C THR A 77 -4.80 25.47 32.26
N VAL A 78 -3.78 25.10 31.48
CA VAL A 78 -3.70 23.87 30.68
C VAL A 78 -4.17 22.63 31.44
N ASP A 79 -3.65 22.37 32.64
CA ASP A 79 -4.02 21.16 33.40
C ASP A 79 -5.51 21.12 33.78
N ALA A 80 -6.09 22.26 34.15
CA ALA A 80 -7.51 22.35 34.50
C ALA A 80 -8.40 22.22 33.26
N THR A 81 -7.99 22.81 32.13
CA THR A 81 -8.70 22.71 30.85
C THR A 81 -8.66 21.28 30.32
N PHE A 82 -7.50 20.63 30.30
CA PHE A 82 -7.35 19.25 29.86
C PHE A 82 -8.03 18.27 30.82
N LYS A 83 -7.98 18.48 32.14
CA LYS A 83 -8.76 17.68 33.10
C LYS A 83 -10.26 17.72 32.79
N LYS A 84 -10.82 18.92 32.55
CA LYS A 84 -12.23 19.07 32.16
C LYS A 84 -12.54 18.34 30.84
N HIS A 85 -11.67 18.46 29.85
CA HIS A 85 -11.78 17.73 28.58
C HIS A 85 -11.78 16.22 28.81
N TRP A 86 -10.77 15.67 29.48
CA TRP A 86 -10.66 14.24 29.77
C TRP A 86 -11.87 13.67 30.51
N GLU A 87 -12.42 14.42 31.46
CA GLU A 87 -13.58 14.02 32.27
C GLU A 87 -14.92 14.08 31.52
N THR A 88 -15.02 14.86 30.45
CA THR A 88 -16.25 15.05 29.68
C THR A 88 -16.23 14.32 28.33
N TRP A 89 -15.09 14.29 27.63
CA TRP A 89 -14.91 13.61 26.35
C TRP A 89 -14.98 12.09 26.45
N PHE A 90 -14.47 11.48 27.53
CA PHE A 90 -14.70 10.05 27.78
C PHE A 90 -15.13 9.80 29.22
N ASN A 91 -16.36 9.35 29.38
CA ASN A 91 -17.00 9.18 30.67
C ASN A 91 -17.86 7.90 30.76
N GLN A 92 -18.47 7.67 31.93
CA GLN A 92 -19.21 6.44 32.22
C GLN A 92 -20.41 6.19 31.28
N ALA A 93 -21.01 7.24 30.69
CA ALA A 93 -22.07 7.10 29.70
C ALA A 93 -21.56 6.56 28.36
N ASP A 94 -20.37 7.00 27.92
CA ASP A 94 -19.71 6.45 26.73
C ASP A 94 -19.40 4.96 26.94
N VAL A 95 -18.79 4.61 28.09
CA VAL A 95 -18.51 3.21 28.47
C VAL A 95 -19.77 2.34 28.47
N LYS A 96 -20.88 2.87 29.01
CA LYS A 96 -22.18 2.17 29.00
C LYS A 96 -22.71 1.98 27.58
N ALA A 97 -22.61 2.99 26.71
CA ALA A 97 -23.05 2.89 25.32
C ALA A 97 -22.21 1.88 24.52
N LEU A 98 -20.89 1.82 24.75
CA LEU A 98 -20.01 0.83 24.13
C LEU A 98 -20.39 -0.60 24.56
N ALA A 99 -20.58 -0.84 25.87
CA ALA A 99 -20.98 -2.14 26.38
C ALA A 99 -22.39 -2.56 25.88
N GLU A 100 -23.34 -1.62 25.80
CA GLU A 100 -24.68 -1.86 25.25
C GLU A 100 -24.66 -2.18 23.75
N ASN A 101 -23.62 -1.74 23.03
CA ASN A 101 -23.37 -2.04 21.62
C ASN A 101 -22.34 -3.18 21.43
N GLY A 102 -22.16 -4.06 22.43
CA GLY A 102 -21.37 -5.29 22.31
C GLY A 102 -19.86 -5.11 22.11
N ILE A 103 -19.33 -3.89 22.28
CA ILE A 103 -17.90 -3.62 22.18
C ILE A 103 -17.15 -4.34 23.29
N ASN A 104 -16.09 -5.07 22.94
CA ASN A 104 -15.35 -5.93 23.86
C ASN A 104 -13.88 -5.52 24.05
N ILE A 105 -13.36 -4.64 23.20
CA ILE A 105 -12.01 -4.08 23.29
C ILE A 105 -12.00 -2.60 22.90
N VAL A 106 -11.08 -1.84 23.48
CA VAL A 106 -10.74 -0.49 23.01
C VAL A 106 -9.25 -0.34 22.78
N ARG A 107 -8.88 0.54 21.84
CA ARG A 107 -7.51 1.02 21.68
C ARG A 107 -7.42 2.45 22.18
N ILE A 108 -6.42 2.73 23.01
CA ILE A 108 -6.29 4.01 23.75
C ILE A 108 -5.00 4.70 23.32
N PRO A 109 -5.06 5.75 22.49
CA PRO A 109 -3.93 6.61 22.15
C PRO A 109 -3.30 7.29 23.38
N LEU A 110 -1.99 7.09 23.59
CA LEU A 110 -1.21 7.68 24.69
C LEU A 110 0.09 8.35 24.20
N GLY A 111 0.23 9.64 24.45
CA GLY A 111 1.50 10.35 24.31
C GLY A 111 2.47 10.01 25.43
N TYR A 112 3.78 10.08 25.17
CA TYR A 112 4.82 9.78 26.18
C TYR A 112 4.68 10.65 27.45
N TRP A 113 4.13 11.86 27.29
CA TRP A 113 3.92 12.83 28.36
C TRP A 113 2.92 12.40 29.44
N ILE A 114 2.16 11.32 29.21
CA ILE A 114 1.35 10.69 30.27
C ILE A 114 2.21 10.18 31.44
N ILE A 115 3.47 9.82 31.17
CA ILE A 115 4.47 9.55 32.20
C ILE A 115 5.23 10.85 32.46
N GLU A 116 4.67 11.69 33.33
CA GLU A 116 5.15 13.05 33.57
C GLU A 116 6.66 13.19 33.89
N PRO A 117 7.32 12.25 34.60
CA PRO A 117 8.77 12.32 34.83
C PRO A 117 9.65 12.15 33.58
N LEU A 118 9.10 11.72 32.45
CA LEU A 118 9.81 11.65 31.16
C LEU A 118 9.80 12.98 30.38
N VAL A 119 9.02 13.97 30.84
CA VAL A 119 8.87 15.26 30.17
C VAL A 119 9.91 16.24 30.70
N ASP A 120 10.79 16.75 29.84
CA ASP A 120 11.70 17.84 30.22
C ASP A 120 10.93 19.17 30.27
N ARG A 121 10.33 19.46 31.43
CA ARG A 121 9.48 20.64 31.67
C ARG A 121 10.18 22.00 31.45
N ARG A 122 11.47 22.04 31.09
CA ARG A 122 12.19 23.26 30.66
C ARG A 122 11.99 23.57 29.18
N THR A 123 11.74 22.56 28.35
CA THR A 123 11.68 22.65 26.88
C THR A 123 10.42 21.99 26.29
N GLU A 124 9.74 21.14 27.07
CA GLU A 124 8.60 20.35 26.64
C GLU A 124 7.32 20.78 27.40
N PHE A 125 6.31 21.23 26.67
CA PHE A 125 5.04 21.73 27.21
C PHE A 125 3.94 20.70 26.93
N TYR A 126 3.32 20.15 27.97
CA TYR A 126 2.22 19.19 27.87
C TYR A 126 1.34 19.27 29.13
N PRO A 127 0.04 18.94 29.06
CA PRO A 127 -0.83 18.86 30.24
C PRO A 127 -0.35 17.81 31.27
N ARG A 128 -0.76 17.98 32.53
CA ARG A 128 -0.54 17.06 33.65
C ARG A 128 -1.84 16.41 34.12
N GLY A 129 -1.75 15.23 34.74
CA GLY A 129 -2.89 14.46 35.27
C GLY A 129 -3.44 13.37 34.35
N GLY A 130 -2.90 13.20 33.14
CA GLY A 130 -3.40 12.23 32.16
C GLY A 130 -3.40 10.77 32.66
N LEU A 131 -2.42 10.39 33.48
CA LEU A 131 -2.33 9.06 34.07
C LEU A 131 -3.47 8.75 35.05
N GLU A 132 -3.98 9.75 35.79
CA GLU A 132 -5.14 9.57 36.67
C GLU A 132 -6.42 9.34 35.85
N GLN A 133 -6.52 9.99 34.69
CA GLN A 133 -7.65 9.81 33.78
C GLN A 133 -7.59 8.44 33.08
N LEU A 134 -6.39 7.97 32.70
CA LEU A 134 -6.20 6.61 32.19
C LEU A 134 -6.64 5.56 33.22
N ARG A 135 -6.24 5.71 34.50
CA ARG A 135 -6.73 4.85 35.59
C ARG A 135 -8.25 4.83 35.67
N ARG A 136 -8.89 6.01 35.74
CA ARG A 136 -10.35 6.15 35.77
C ARG A 136 -11.01 5.41 34.60
N GLY A 137 -10.55 5.64 33.37
CA GLY A 137 -11.15 5.02 32.19
C GLY A 137 -10.95 3.50 32.17
N LEU A 138 -9.76 3.00 32.53
CA LEU A 138 -9.50 1.56 32.60
C LEU A 138 -10.36 0.87 33.68
N GLU A 139 -10.57 1.49 34.84
CA GLU A 139 -11.50 0.98 35.86
C GLU A 139 -12.95 0.91 35.34
N GLN A 140 -13.42 1.94 34.63
CA GLN A 140 -14.76 1.98 34.05
C GLN A 140 -14.93 0.91 32.95
N LEU A 141 -13.96 0.78 32.04
CA LEU A 141 -13.91 -0.23 30.98
C LEU A 141 -13.90 -1.65 31.57
N LYS A 142 -13.07 -1.88 32.60
CA LYS A 142 -12.99 -3.15 33.33
C LYS A 142 -14.32 -3.53 33.97
N ALA A 143 -15.01 -2.57 34.60
CA ALA A 143 -16.33 -2.80 35.18
C ALA A 143 -17.39 -3.17 34.13
N ALA A 144 -17.21 -2.72 32.88
CA ALA A 144 -18.03 -3.09 31.73
C ALA A 144 -17.58 -4.38 31.01
N GLY A 145 -16.50 -5.04 31.45
CA GLY A 145 -15.95 -6.24 30.81
C GLY A 145 -15.13 -5.97 29.54
N ILE A 146 -14.76 -4.71 29.28
CA ILE A 146 -14.03 -4.27 28.09
C ILE A 146 -12.52 -4.28 28.38
N VAL A 147 -11.73 -4.93 27.52
CA VAL A 147 -10.26 -4.92 27.60
C VAL A 147 -9.65 -3.77 26.79
N ALA A 148 -8.39 -3.43 27.03
CA ALA A 148 -7.71 -2.30 26.40
C ALA A 148 -6.36 -2.66 25.75
N ILE A 149 -6.09 -2.05 24.60
CA ILE A 149 -4.77 -1.90 24.00
C ILE A 149 -4.28 -0.49 24.38
N LEU A 150 -3.09 -0.40 24.98
CA LEU A 150 -2.45 0.88 25.28
C LEU A 150 -1.50 1.23 24.13
N ASP A 151 -1.83 2.27 23.37
CA ASP A 151 -1.10 2.64 22.16
C ASP A 151 -0.13 3.78 22.42
N HIS A 152 1.14 3.60 22.03
CA HIS A 152 2.17 4.63 22.21
C HIS A 152 2.11 5.67 21.08
N HIS A 153 1.03 6.47 21.09
CA HIS A 153 0.58 7.35 20.01
C HIS A 153 1.41 8.64 19.81
N GLY A 154 2.29 8.97 20.75
CA GLY A 154 3.18 10.13 20.65
C GLY A 154 4.53 9.85 21.27
N LEU A 155 5.57 9.75 20.45
CA LEU A 155 6.92 9.41 20.90
C LEU A 155 7.66 10.67 21.39
N PRO A 156 8.61 10.52 22.33
CA PRO A 156 9.55 11.59 22.60
C PRO A 156 10.38 11.89 21.34
N GLY A 157 10.44 13.16 20.97
CA GLY A 157 11.06 13.62 19.73
C GLY A 157 10.09 13.87 18.57
N VAL A 158 8.82 13.47 18.67
CA VAL A 158 7.81 13.48 17.58
C VAL A 158 8.17 12.52 16.45
N GLN A 159 7.24 11.63 16.11
CA GLN A 159 7.49 10.57 15.15
C GLN A 159 7.10 10.90 13.71
N ASP A 160 6.21 11.88 13.50
CA ASP A 160 5.75 12.35 12.20
C ASP A 160 5.77 13.89 12.14
N PRO A 161 6.58 14.51 11.25
CA PRO A 161 6.72 15.96 11.19
C PRO A 161 5.49 16.68 10.66
N ASN A 162 5.24 17.89 11.17
CA ASN A 162 4.09 18.74 10.82
C ASN A 162 2.72 18.11 11.10
N GLN A 163 2.63 17.21 12.08
CA GLN A 163 1.37 16.62 12.51
C GLN A 163 1.04 16.93 13.96
N MET A 164 -0.24 17.11 14.25
CA MET A 164 -0.72 17.46 15.59
C MET A 164 -1.09 16.25 16.46
N PHE A 165 -1.45 15.11 15.85
CA PHE A 165 -1.88 13.90 16.56
C PHE A 165 -0.73 13.23 17.34
N THR A 166 0.53 13.55 17.04
CA THR A 166 1.71 13.16 17.81
C THR A 166 1.91 14.00 19.08
N GLY A 167 1.03 14.98 19.33
CA GLY A 167 1.07 15.93 20.45
C GLY A 167 1.78 17.25 20.16
N ARG A 168 2.65 17.31 19.14
CA ARG A 168 3.42 18.50 18.77
C ARG A 168 3.67 18.55 17.27
N CYS A 169 3.11 19.58 16.62
CA CYS A 169 3.43 19.92 15.23
C CYS A 169 4.82 20.60 15.15
N THR A 170 5.78 19.95 14.48
CA THR A 170 7.19 20.40 14.35
C THR A 170 7.85 19.77 13.12
N THR A 171 8.83 20.44 12.49
CA THR A 171 9.72 19.84 11.47
C THR A 171 10.96 19.19 12.06
N ASP A 172 11.33 19.59 13.29
CA ASP A 172 12.46 19.03 14.03
C ASP A 172 11.98 17.79 14.80
N THR A 173 12.35 16.61 14.30
CA THR A 173 11.90 15.29 14.80
C THR A 173 13.08 14.41 15.24
N PRO A 174 13.81 14.75 16.33
CA PRO A 174 14.94 13.97 16.80
C PRO A 174 14.46 12.67 17.48
N HIS A 175 14.42 11.57 16.73
CA HIS A 175 14.03 10.23 17.19
C HIS A 175 14.70 9.87 18.53
N ASN A 176 13.90 9.68 19.60
CA ASN A 176 14.40 9.33 20.93
C ASN A 176 13.85 7.98 21.40
N TYR A 177 14.27 6.92 20.70
CA TYR A 177 13.88 5.54 21.01
C TYR A 177 14.23 5.10 22.42
N HIS A 178 15.36 5.58 22.98
CA HIS A 178 15.73 5.28 24.36
C HIS A 178 14.63 5.71 25.35
N ARG A 179 14.19 6.97 25.26
CA ARG A 179 13.13 7.48 26.15
C ARG A 179 11.76 6.80 25.89
N ALA A 180 11.47 6.39 24.65
CA ALA A 180 10.30 5.57 24.33
C ALA A 180 10.36 4.14 24.93
N LEU A 181 11.55 3.55 24.99
CA LEU A 181 11.76 2.27 25.69
C LEU A 181 11.64 2.43 27.21
N VAL A 182 12.09 3.55 27.79
CA VAL A 182 11.85 3.86 29.22
C VAL A 182 10.34 3.97 29.51
N TRP A 183 9.58 4.66 28.65
CA TRP A 183 8.11 4.69 28.72
C TRP A 183 7.52 3.27 28.68
N THR A 184 8.01 2.41 27.78
CA THR A 184 7.56 1.01 27.62
C THR A 184 7.78 0.20 28.91
N SER A 185 8.94 0.34 29.56
CA SER A 185 9.24 -0.32 30.84
C SER A 185 8.31 0.16 31.97
N VAL A 186 8.09 1.47 32.06
CA VAL A 186 7.20 2.08 33.07
C VAL A 186 5.76 1.61 32.87
N MET A 187 5.25 1.64 31.63
CA MET A 187 3.88 1.20 31.31
C MET A 187 3.71 -0.31 31.54
N THR A 188 4.68 -1.14 31.17
CA THR A 188 4.66 -2.58 31.48
C THR A 188 4.60 -2.83 32.99
N THR A 189 5.33 -2.03 33.77
CA THR A 189 5.29 -2.10 35.25
C THR A 189 3.90 -1.73 35.79
N LEU A 190 3.28 -0.66 35.28
CA LEU A 190 1.92 -0.27 35.65
C LEU A 190 0.89 -1.35 35.30
N VAL A 191 0.98 -1.98 34.12
CA VAL A 191 0.04 -3.02 33.66
C VAL A 191 0.03 -4.27 34.54
N HIS A 192 1.15 -4.57 35.21
CA HIS A 192 1.28 -5.73 36.11
C HIS A 192 1.06 -5.41 37.61
N LEU A 193 1.30 -4.16 38.04
CA LEU A 193 1.21 -3.77 39.45
C LEU A 193 -0.02 -2.92 39.81
N ASP A 194 -0.47 -2.04 38.92
CA ASP A 194 -1.57 -1.12 39.19
C ASP A 194 -2.94 -1.84 39.04
N PRO A 195 -3.80 -1.84 40.07
CA PRO A 195 -5.10 -2.53 40.01
C PRO A 195 -6.00 -2.07 38.86
N SER A 196 -5.85 -0.81 38.45
CA SER A 196 -6.63 -0.15 37.39
C SER A 196 -6.35 -0.79 36.03
N PHE A 197 -5.10 -1.19 35.78
CA PHE A 197 -4.61 -1.64 34.46
C PHE A 197 -4.82 -3.14 34.19
N THR A 198 -5.54 -3.84 35.06
CA THR A 198 -5.74 -5.30 34.97
C THR A 198 -6.50 -5.76 33.71
N ASN A 199 -7.22 -4.86 33.03
CA ASN A 199 -7.87 -5.10 31.73
C ASN A 199 -7.08 -4.57 30.52
N ALA A 200 -5.95 -3.89 30.71
CA ALA A 200 -5.03 -3.53 29.61
C ALA A 200 -4.21 -4.77 29.23
N VAL A 201 -4.46 -5.36 28.07
CA VAL A 201 -3.96 -6.69 27.67
C VAL A 201 -2.83 -6.65 26.63
N ALA A 202 -2.69 -5.53 25.94
CA ALA A 202 -1.60 -5.28 25.01
C ALA A 202 -1.00 -3.88 25.21
N ILE A 203 0.28 -3.73 24.91
CA ILE A 203 0.90 -2.42 24.65
C ILE A 203 1.38 -2.43 23.20
N GLN A 204 0.96 -1.43 22.43
CA GLN A 204 1.37 -1.24 21.04
C GLN A 204 2.62 -0.39 20.98
N ALA A 205 3.62 -0.91 20.28
CA ALA A 205 4.79 -0.14 19.91
C ALA A 205 4.37 0.97 18.95
N ALA A 206 4.97 2.13 19.18
CA ALA A 206 4.89 3.34 18.37
C ALA A 206 4.87 3.11 16.85
N SER A 207 4.07 3.95 16.17
CA SER A 207 3.85 3.96 14.73
C SER A 207 3.79 5.42 14.18
N PHE A 208 4.28 5.77 12.98
CA PHE A 208 4.74 7.13 12.58
C PHE A 208 4.15 7.67 11.22
N SER A 209 2.93 8.23 11.10
CA SER A 209 2.22 8.38 9.78
C SER A 209 3.03 8.72 8.50
N SER A 210 2.60 8.16 7.36
CA SER A 210 3.17 8.49 6.05
C SER A 210 2.65 9.82 5.48
N TYR A 211 3.10 10.92 6.07
CA TYR A 211 2.93 12.24 5.47
C TYR A 211 4.23 12.80 4.90
N LEU A 212 4.53 12.39 3.65
CA LEU A 212 5.55 13.04 2.83
C LEU A 212 5.10 14.46 2.43
N SER A 213 5.30 15.39 3.36
CA SER A 213 5.48 16.83 3.16
C SER A 213 4.55 17.50 2.13
N SER A 214 3.28 17.71 2.50
CA SER A 214 2.42 18.71 1.85
C SER A 214 1.74 19.61 2.88
N PRO A 215 2.00 20.93 2.91
CA PRO A 215 1.46 21.85 3.91
C PRO A 215 -0.02 22.22 3.67
N ARG A 216 -0.79 21.41 2.93
CA ARG A 216 -2.14 21.73 2.45
C ARG A 216 -3.03 20.49 2.26
N LEU A 217 -3.51 19.89 3.35
CA LEU A 217 -4.91 19.47 3.53
C LEU A 217 -5.18 18.92 4.93
N HIS A 218 -6.36 19.20 5.47
CA HIS A 218 -6.87 18.55 6.68
C HIS A 218 -7.69 17.30 6.32
N THR A 219 -7.04 16.14 6.37
CA THR A 219 -7.69 14.84 6.67
C THR A 219 -6.74 14.03 7.54
N PRO A 220 -7.23 13.25 8.53
CA PRO A 220 -6.42 12.80 9.66
C PRO A 220 -6.21 11.28 9.72
N GLN A 221 -5.41 10.84 10.70
CA GLN A 221 -5.07 9.44 11.08
C GLN A 221 -3.83 8.86 10.35
N ALA A 222 -2.90 8.16 11.02
CA ALA A 222 -2.71 7.95 12.47
C ALA A 222 -1.25 7.61 12.89
N ASN A 223 -1.05 7.04 14.08
CA ASN A 223 0.19 6.40 14.53
C ASN A 223 0.52 5.22 13.58
N GLU A 224 1.32 5.40 12.51
CA GLU A 224 1.49 4.48 11.34
C GLU A 224 2.88 4.59 10.59
N PRO A 225 3.96 3.78 10.78
CA PRO A 225 5.35 4.16 10.42
C PRO A 225 5.58 4.82 9.05
N ILE A 226 6.48 5.84 8.95
CA ILE A 226 6.76 6.57 7.71
C ILE A 226 7.13 5.48 6.74
N MET A 227 6.28 5.30 5.72
CA MET A 227 6.28 4.02 5.03
C MET A 227 7.63 3.79 4.32
N ASP A 228 8.36 4.85 3.99
CA ASP A 228 9.78 4.75 3.64
C ASP A 228 10.67 4.54 4.88
N ALA A 229 11.14 3.30 5.06
CA ALA A 229 12.02 2.91 6.17
C ALA A 229 13.33 3.72 6.27
N SER A 230 13.75 4.41 5.19
CA SER A 230 14.94 5.29 5.22
C SER A 230 14.74 6.54 6.09
N GLN A 231 13.49 6.94 6.35
CA GLN A 231 13.12 8.12 7.15
C GLN A 231 12.93 7.79 8.64
N THR A 232 12.87 6.49 8.99
CA THR A 232 12.87 5.99 10.39
C THR A 232 14.10 5.11 10.67
N PRO A 233 15.34 5.64 10.56
CA PRO A 233 16.54 4.86 10.81
C PRO A 233 16.53 4.27 12.23
N GLY A 234 16.94 3.01 12.36
CA GLY A 234 16.97 2.30 13.65
C GLY A 234 15.62 1.76 14.14
N TYR A 235 14.51 1.94 13.42
CA TYR A 235 13.18 1.50 13.89
C TYR A 235 13.07 -0.02 14.11
N GLY A 236 13.67 -0.84 13.25
CA GLY A 236 13.70 -2.30 13.44
C GLY A 236 14.45 -2.75 14.70
N ASP A 237 15.48 -2.02 15.11
CA ASP A 237 16.17 -2.26 16.39
C ASP A 237 15.34 -1.76 17.57
N PHE A 238 14.62 -0.65 17.42
CA PHE A 238 13.63 -0.20 18.41
C PHE A 238 12.53 -1.25 18.59
N GLN A 239 11.97 -1.85 17.54
CA GLN A 239 10.98 -2.92 17.65
C GLN A 239 11.53 -4.14 18.43
N LYS A 240 12.74 -4.59 18.08
CA LYS A 240 13.41 -5.71 18.77
C LYS A 240 13.72 -5.38 20.24
N ASN A 241 14.12 -4.15 20.53
CA ASN A 241 14.36 -3.69 21.90
C ASN A 241 13.06 -3.43 22.68
N PHE A 242 11.96 -3.05 22.03
CA PHE A 242 10.65 -2.88 22.65
C PHE A 242 10.16 -4.20 23.26
N VAL A 243 10.15 -5.29 22.48
CA VAL A 243 9.77 -6.61 23.00
C VAL A 243 10.71 -7.04 24.13
N ARG A 244 12.03 -6.87 23.95
CA ARG A 244 13.02 -7.20 25.00
C ARG A 244 12.82 -6.38 26.27
N THR A 245 12.48 -5.10 26.19
CA THR A 245 12.18 -4.26 27.35
C THR A 245 10.93 -4.78 28.07
N VAL A 246 9.85 -5.09 27.35
CA VAL A 246 8.64 -5.68 27.95
C VAL A 246 9.00 -6.99 28.68
N ARG A 247 9.73 -7.91 28.04
CA ARG A 247 10.05 -9.22 28.65
C ARG A 247 11.06 -9.11 29.80
N ALA A 248 12.00 -8.17 29.72
CA ALA A 248 12.91 -7.87 30.82
C ALA A 248 12.16 -7.32 32.03
N THR A 249 11.26 -6.35 31.84
CA THR A 249 10.40 -5.82 32.91
C THR A 249 9.51 -6.90 33.51
N GLU A 250 8.90 -7.75 32.68
CA GLU A 250 8.10 -8.89 33.14
C GLU A 250 8.89 -9.89 33.97
N PHE A 251 10.07 -10.29 33.51
CA PHE A 251 10.98 -11.17 34.24
C PHE A 251 11.31 -10.63 35.64
N LEU A 252 11.59 -9.32 35.75
CA LEU A 252 11.89 -8.65 37.01
C LEU A 252 10.70 -8.61 37.97
N LEU A 253 9.48 -8.58 37.45
CA LEU A 253 8.22 -8.64 38.21
C LEU A 253 7.80 -10.08 38.55
N GLY A 254 8.57 -11.09 38.12
CA GLY A 254 8.26 -12.51 38.30
C GLY A 254 7.26 -13.09 37.30
N VAL A 255 7.00 -12.39 36.20
CA VAL A 255 6.11 -12.85 35.11
C VAL A 255 6.95 -13.66 34.10
N HIS A 256 6.67 -14.95 34.00
CA HIS A 256 7.42 -15.86 33.13
C HIS A 256 6.92 -15.81 31.68
N THR A 257 7.83 -15.54 30.75
CA THR A 257 7.59 -15.59 29.31
C THR A 257 8.23 -16.84 28.69
N PRO A 258 7.46 -17.73 28.01
CA PRO A 258 8.02 -18.86 27.29
C PRO A 258 9.06 -18.43 26.25
N GLY A 259 10.19 -19.14 26.19
CA GLY A 259 11.30 -18.83 25.26
C GLY A 259 12.24 -17.73 25.73
N PHE A 260 11.92 -17.00 26.81
CA PHE A 260 12.89 -16.10 27.44
C PHE A 260 13.80 -16.90 28.41
N PRO A 261 15.14 -16.81 28.29
CA PRO A 261 16.07 -17.57 29.11
C PRO A 261 15.92 -17.25 30.61
N PHE A 262 15.93 -18.29 31.43
CA PHE A 262 15.65 -18.20 32.87
C PHE A 262 16.91 -17.95 33.70
N GLY A 263 17.05 -16.74 34.24
CA GLY A 263 17.78 -16.49 35.49
C GLY A 263 16.87 -16.72 36.71
N PRO A 264 17.42 -16.78 37.94
CA PRO A 264 16.61 -16.72 39.15
C PRO A 264 15.96 -15.33 39.24
N ALA A 265 14.63 -15.27 39.30
CA ALA A 265 13.91 -14.01 39.47
C ALA A 265 14.29 -13.33 40.81
N PRO A 266 14.25 -11.99 40.90
CA PRO A 266 14.78 -11.27 42.05
C PRO A 266 13.97 -11.53 43.32
N SER A 267 14.64 -11.52 44.47
CA SER A 267 13.96 -11.59 45.78
C SER A 267 12.96 -10.44 45.93
N ALA A 268 11.70 -10.80 46.15
CA ALA A 268 10.59 -9.88 46.41
C ALA A 268 10.95 -8.87 47.52
N GLY A 269 10.65 -7.59 47.31
CA GLY A 269 10.92 -6.51 48.27
C GLY A 269 12.23 -5.73 48.06
N THR A 270 13.05 -6.10 47.08
CA THR A 270 14.27 -5.34 46.71
C THR A 270 13.89 -3.96 46.11
N ASN A 271 14.62 -2.90 46.44
CA ASN A 271 14.34 -1.56 45.88
C ASN A 271 14.65 -1.52 44.37
N TYR A 272 13.83 -0.85 43.56
CA TYR A 272 14.05 -0.78 42.10
C TYR A 272 15.42 -0.22 41.73
N SER A 273 15.85 0.85 42.38
CA SER A 273 17.16 1.50 42.21
C SER A 273 18.37 0.62 42.61
N GLN A 274 18.14 -0.50 43.30
CA GLN A 274 19.18 -1.47 43.68
C GLN A 274 19.04 -2.80 42.93
N ALA A 275 17.84 -3.18 42.54
CA ALA A 275 17.58 -4.40 41.78
C ALA A 275 18.01 -4.23 40.32
N LEU A 276 17.47 -3.21 39.63
CA LEU A 276 17.61 -3.05 38.18
C LEU A 276 19.08 -3.01 37.72
N PRO A 277 20.01 -2.25 38.32
CA PRO A 277 21.42 -2.27 37.94
C PRO A 277 22.09 -3.64 38.18
N ASN A 278 21.87 -4.25 39.34
CA ASN A 278 22.52 -5.51 39.71
C ASN A 278 22.06 -6.71 38.85
N ILE A 279 20.78 -6.71 38.44
CA ILE A 279 20.21 -7.78 37.61
C ILE A 279 20.58 -7.54 36.14
N ALA A 280 20.55 -6.28 35.70
CA ALA A 280 21.11 -5.89 34.40
C ALA A 280 22.54 -6.42 34.25
N ASP A 281 23.44 -6.07 35.18
CA ASP A 281 24.87 -6.37 35.02
C ASP A 281 25.26 -7.84 35.34
N THR A 282 24.31 -8.68 35.80
CA THR A 282 24.52 -10.14 35.96
C THR A 282 23.93 -10.97 34.82
N GLU A 283 22.82 -10.53 34.22
CA GLU A 283 22.11 -11.25 33.16
C GLU A 283 22.65 -10.90 31.77
N LYS A 284 23.58 -11.75 31.27
CA LYS A 284 24.22 -11.64 29.94
C LYS A 284 23.26 -11.62 28.74
N ILE A 285 21.97 -11.85 28.99
CA ILE A 285 20.89 -11.86 28.00
C ILE A 285 20.38 -10.44 27.68
N PHE A 286 20.68 -9.44 28.51
CA PHE A 286 20.30 -8.04 28.27
C PHE A 286 21.42 -7.27 27.54
N THR A 287 21.08 -6.65 26.41
CA THR A 287 21.96 -5.71 25.71
C THR A 287 22.21 -4.46 26.57
N GLU A 288 23.30 -3.72 26.32
CA GLU A 288 23.59 -2.48 27.08
C GLU A 288 22.42 -1.47 27.02
N GLU A 289 21.74 -1.38 25.87
CA GLU A 289 20.55 -0.53 25.71
C GLU A 289 19.42 -0.93 26.66
N ILE A 290 19.08 -2.22 26.73
CA ILE A 290 18.05 -2.71 27.68
C ILE A 290 18.48 -2.46 29.12
N ARG A 291 19.77 -2.64 29.44
CA ARG A 291 20.33 -2.36 30.77
C ARG A 291 20.24 -0.87 31.13
N ALA A 292 20.48 0.03 30.18
CA ALA A 292 20.30 1.47 30.35
C ALA A 292 18.81 1.84 30.55
N VAL A 293 17.93 1.36 29.67
CA VAL A 293 16.48 1.59 29.76
C VAL A 293 15.91 1.15 31.10
N LEU A 294 16.35 -0.01 31.60
CA LEU A 294 15.96 -0.55 32.90
C LEU A 294 16.43 0.34 34.07
N ARG A 295 17.67 0.87 34.01
CA ARG A 295 18.19 1.79 35.03
C ARG A 295 17.41 3.11 35.05
N ASP A 296 17.10 3.69 33.89
CA ASP A 296 16.39 4.96 33.80
C ASP A 296 14.90 4.81 34.15
N ALA A 297 14.28 3.69 33.78
CA ALA A 297 12.94 3.33 34.24
C ALA A 297 12.86 3.19 35.77
N ALA A 298 13.92 2.71 36.44
CA ALA A 298 13.99 2.67 37.90
C ALA A 298 13.79 4.07 38.52
N LEU A 299 14.46 5.08 37.94
CA LEU A 299 14.42 6.46 38.42
C LEU A 299 13.04 7.10 38.20
N VAL A 300 12.39 6.80 37.07
CA VAL A 300 11.02 7.23 36.78
C VAL A 300 10.02 6.58 37.73
N LEU A 301 10.10 5.26 37.92
CA LEU A 301 9.21 4.52 38.84
C LEU A 301 9.34 5.01 40.29
N VAL A 302 10.55 5.30 40.76
CA VAL A 302 10.80 5.90 42.09
C VAL A 302 10.17 7.29 42.19
N GLN A 303 10.30 8.15 41.17
CA GLN A 303 9.63 9.46 41.14
C GLN A 303 8.10 9.34 41.15
N MET A 304 7.55 8.25 40.60
CA MET A 304 6.13 7.90 40.66
C MET A 304 5.71 7.20 41.98
N GLY A 305 6.62 7.06 42.95
CA GLY A 305 6.36 6.45 44.26
C GLY A 305 6.48 4.91 44.31
N LEU A 306 6.80 4.27 43.19
CA LEU A 306 7.00 2.82 43.08
C LEU A 306 8.44 2.46 43.48
N ASN A 307 8.68 2.34 44.78
CA ASN A 307 10.04 2.22 45.35
C ASN A 307 10.62 0.79 45.41
N ARG A 308 9.78 -0.25 45.40
CA ARG A 308 10.20 -1.65 45.59
C ARG A 308 9.58 -2.59 44.56
N LEU A 309 10.35 -3.60 44.15
CA LEU A 309 9.84 -4.76 43.44
C LEU A 309 8.82 -5.49 44.32
N VAL A 310 7.56 -5.37 43.92
CA VAL A 310 6.46 -6.21 44.40
C VAL A 310 6.27 -7.31 43.35
N PRO A 311 6.11 -8.59 43.73
CA PRO A 311 5.73 -9.63 42.78
C PRO A 311 4.48 -9.20 42.01
N GLY A 312 4.50 -9.36 40.69
CA GLY A 312 3.33 -9.13 39.86
C GLY A 312 2.14 -9.94 40.37
N ARG A 313 0.92 -9.43 40.14
CA ARG A 313 -0.28 -10.26 40.30
C ARG A 313 -0.16 -11.49 39.39
N PRO A 314 -0.70 -12.66 39.75
CA PRO A 314 -0.63 -13.86 38.90
C PRO A 314 -1.35 -13.61 37.57
N ARG A 315 -0.58 -13.17 36.58
CA ARG A 315 -0.98 -12.73 35.26
C ARG A 315 0.07 -13.24 34.28
N GLY A 316 -0.37 -13.74 33.12
CA GLY A 316 0.54 -14.11 32.04
C GLY A 316 1.20 -12.88 31.41
N PRO A 317 2.22 -13.09 30.57
CA PRO A 317 2.85 -12.01 29.81
C PRO A 317 1.85 -11.24 28.94
N ILE A 318 2.02 -9.92 28.85
CA ILE A 318 1.19 -9.05 28.01
C ILE A 318 1.52 -9.20 26.53
N ILE A 319 0.61 -8.77 25.67
CA ILE A 319 0.80 -8.83 24.22
C ILE A 319 1.57 -7.59 23.77
N THR A 320 2.68 -7.79 23.06
CA THR A 320 3.35 -6.71 22.33
C THR A 320 2.67 -6.55 20.98
N ASN A 321 2.05 -5.40 20.71
CA ASN A 321 1.38 -5.12 19.43
C ASN A 321 2.27 -4.24 18.53
N PHE A 322 2.20 -4.45 17.22
CA PHE A 322 2.97 -3.73 16.20
C PHE A 322 2.11 -3.53 14.95
N MET A 323 2.42 -2.54 14.12
CA MET A 323 1.92 -2.56 12.73
C MET A 323 2.44 -3.81 12.02
N ASP A 324 1.69 -4.34 11.05
CA ASP A 324 2.12 -5.47 10.24
C ASP A 324 3.25 -5.09 9.26
N ARG A 325 3.98 -6.10 8.74
CA ARG A 325 5.10 -5.89 7.81
C ARG A 325 4.73 -5.07 6.57
N ASN A 326 3.54 -5.26 6.00
CA ASN A 326 3.18 -4.62 4.73
C ASN A 326 2.98 -3.11 4.87
N TRP A 327 2.93 -2.58 6.10
CA TRP A 327 2.85 -1.14 6.32
C TRP A 327 4.11 -0.40 5.86
N GLN A 328 5.29 -1.03 5.86
CA GLN A 328 6.53 -0.36 5.45
C GLN A 328 7.01 -0.80 4.06
N PHE A 329 7.47 0.17 3.29
CA PHE A 329 8.12 0.07 1.98
C PHE A 329 9.64 0.25 2.14
N ASN A 330 10.42 -0.09 1.10
CA ASN A 330 11.89 0.04 1.05
C ASN A 330 12.65 -0.82 2.09
N HIS A 331 12.71 -2.14 1.86
CA HIS A 331 13.42 -3.13 2.72
C HIS A 331 13.08 -3.05 4.22
N PRO A 332 11.80 -3.12 4.60
CA PRO A 332 11.38 -2.98 5.99
C PRO A 332 11.83 -4.14 6.88
N ALA A 333 12.17 -3.83 8.14
CA ALA A 333 12.31 -4.85 9.18
C ALA A 333 10.96 -5.51 9.44
N ASN A 334 10.90 -6.85 9.43
CA ASN A 334 9.65 -7.54 9.76
C ASN A 334 9.47 -7.54 11.29
N PRO A 335 8.40 -6.95 11.86
CA PRO A 335 8.19 -6.95 13.32
C PRO A 335 8.02 -8.36 13.90
N ALA A 336 7.67 -9.37 13.08
CA ALA A 336 7.71 -10.77 13.50
C ALA A 336 9.13 -11.30 13.82
N GLU A 337 10.21 -10.64 13.38
CA GLU A 337 11.57 -10.95 13.82
C GLU A 337 11.84 -10.53 15.28
N ALA A 338 11.01 -9.66 15.85
CA ALA A 338 11.07 -9.30 17.26
C ALA A 338 10.33 -10.29 18.17
N ALA A 339 9.66 -11.31 17.61
CA ALA A 339 8.77 -12.22 18.31
C ALA A 339 9.43 -12.93 19.50
N LEU A 340 8.91 -12.65 20.69
CA LEU A 340 9.33 -13.25 21.95
C LEU A 340 8.17 -13.11 22.96
N GLY A 341 7.50 -14.22 23.25
CA GLY A 341 6.23 -14.22 23.99
C GLY A 341 5.02 -13.83 23.12
N PRO A 342 3.87 -13.52 23.72
CA PRO A 342 2.66 -13.14 22.99
C PRO A 342 2.86 -11.86 22.16
N GLN A 343 2.61 -11.94 20.86
CA GLN A 343 2.68 -10.81 19.92
C GLN A 343 1.37 -10.76 19.11
N GLY A 344 0.95 -9.55 18.74
CA GLY A 344 -0.16 -9.30 17.83
C GLY A 344 0.22 -8.23 16.81
N TYR A 345 -0.57 -8.14 15.75
CA TYR A 345 -0.28 -7.28 14.61
C TYR A 345 -1.50 -6.45 14.23
N ASP A 346 -1.23 -5.24 13.82
CA ASP A 346 -2.19 -4.18 13.59
C ASP A 346 -2.12 -3.69 12.14
N ASN A 347 -3.26 -3.34 11.59
CA ASN A 347 -3.40 -2.79 10.24
C ASN A 347 -4.43 -1.66 10.27
N HIS A 348 -4.11 -0.53 9.66
CA HIS A 348 -5.05 0.59 9.55
C HIS A 348 -5.49 0.69 8.09
N LEU A 349 -6.80 0.84 7.84
CA LEU A 349 -7.32 0.94 6.48
C LEU A 349 -8.32 2.07 6.32
N TYR A 350 -7.99 2.95 5.39
CA TYR A 350 -8.80 4.09 5.00
C TYR A 350 -8.97 4.09 3.49
N TYR A 351 -10.13 4.50 2.99
CA TYR A 351 -10.41 4.56 1.55
C TYR A 351 -10.67 6.01 1.13
N VAL A 352 -9.77 6.93 1.53
CA VAL A 352 -9.84 8.36 1.23
C VAL A 352 -8.52 8.85 0.63
N TYR A 353 -8.64 9.60 -0.46
CA TYR A 353 -7.54 10.11 -1.28
C TYR A 353 -7.28 11.57 -0.91
N VAL A 354 -6.18 11.87 -0.22
CA VAL A 354 -5.86 13.26 0.12
C VAL A 354 -5.33 14.04 -1.11
N ARG A 355 -6.24 14.37 -2.04
CA ARG A 355 -5.98 15.18 -3.24
C ARG A 355 -6.58 16.59 -3.11
N GLY A 356 -5.85 17.50 -2.45
CA GLY A 356 -5.89 18.94 -2.75
C GLY A 356 -7.27 19.65 -2.76
N LYS A 357 -8.29 19.10 -2.11
CA LYS A 357 -9.65 19.66 -1.99
C LYS A 357 -10.06 19.70 -0.51
N PRO A 358 -10.29 20.87 0.08
CA PRO A 358 -10.75 20.92 1.47
C PRO A 358 -12.12 20.25 1.60
N VAL A 359 -12.28 19.38 2.60
CA VAL A 359 -13.58 18.84 3.06
C VAL A 359 -14.47 19.95 3.69
N PHE A 360 -13.99 21.20 3.65
CA PHE A 360 -14.72 22.42 3.99
C PHE A 360 -14.60 23.47 2.88
N SER A 361 -15.41 23.36 1.82
CA SER A 361 -15.92 24.54 1.09
C SER A 361 -17.25 24.21 0.40
N SER A 362 -18.38 24.73 0.89
CA SER A 362 -18.86 26.02 0.35
C SER A 362 -17.88 27.16 0.60
N ILE A 363 -17.59 27.92 -0.47
CA ILE A 363 -16.70 29.10 -0.57
C ILE A 363 -15.29 28.81 -1.16
N SER A 364 -15.22 29.00 -2.49
CA SER A 364 -14.09 29.57 -3.27
C SER A 364 -12.77 28.80 -3.53
N ALA A 365 -12.73 28.11 -4.67
CA ALA A 365 -11.80 28.22 -5.81
C ALA A 365 -10.28 28.61 -5.68
N ARG A 366 -9.48 27.84 -6.46
CA ARG A 366 -8.18 28.11 -7.14
C ARG A 366 -6.83 27.82 -6.43
N ILE A 367 -5.91 27.33 -7.27
CA ILE A 367 -4.44 27.16 -7.17
C ILE A 367 -3.92 25.75 -6.83
N SER A 368 -2.90 25.39 -7.61
CA SER A 368 -2.29 24.10 -7.94
C SER A 368 -1.36 23.43 -6.91
N HIS A 369 -1.08 22.17 -7.23
CA HIS A 369 0.21 21.46 -7.14
C HIS A 369 0.63 20.68 -5.87
N LYS A 370 0.94 19.40 -6.17
CA LYS A 370 1.89 18.46 -5.55
C LYS A 370 1.50 17.70 -4.28
N HIS A 371 2.13 16.51 -4.23
CA HIS A 371 2.23 15.53 -3.14
C HIS A 371 1.11 14.49 -3.03
N ARG A 372 1.54 13.27 -2.65
CA ARG A 372 0.78 12.01 -2.72
C ARG A 372 0.39 11.58 -1.30
N ALA A 373 -0.85 11.15 -1.13
CA ALA A 373 -1.24 10.17 -0.11
C ALA A 373 -1.76 8.93 -0.83
N GLN A 374 -1.40 7.74 -0.35
CA GLN A 374 -1.85 6.45 -0.90
C GLN A 374 -3.07 5.95 -0.09
N GLN A 375 -3.91 5.10 -0.70
CA GLN A 375 -5.20 4.57 -0.19
C GLN A 375 -6.49 5.34 -0.52
N GLY A 376 -6.62 5.85 -1.75
CA GLY A 376 -7.94 6.22 -2.29
C GLY A 376 -8.31 5.38 -3.51
N VAL A 377 -9.62 5.16 -3.70
CA VAL A 377 -10.17 4.42 -4.84
C VAL A 377 -10.13 5.32 -6.08
N ALA A 378 -9.50 4.88 -7.17
CA ALA A 378 -9.54 5.64 -8.42
C ALA A 378 -10.97 5.63 -9.00
N ASP A 379 -11.39 6.75 -9.56
CA ASP A 379 -12.78 7.01 -9.98
C ASP A 379 -13.83 6.69 -8.91
N ALA A 380 -13.54 7.17 -7.69
CA ALA A 380 -14.33 6.99 -6.48
C ALA A 380 -15.85 7.02 -6.66
N ASN A 381 -16.46 5.84 -6.56
CA ASN A 381 -17.90 5.64 -6.65
C ASN A 381 -18.32 4.39 -5.83
N PRO A 382 -19.62 4.20 -5.54
CA PRO A 382 -20.11 3.08 -4.73
C PRO A 382 -19.68 1.68 -5.17
N ASP A 383 -19.64 1.43 -6.48
CA ASP A 383 -19.30 0.12 -7.04
C ASP A 383 -17.79 -0.15 -6.94
N ALA A 384 -16.96 0.87 -7.17
CA ALA A 384 -15.50 0.76 -7.03
C ALA A 384 -15.06 0.47 -5.58
N TYR A 385 -15.68 1.13 -4.58
CA TYR A 385 -15.42 0.85 -3.16
C TYR A 385 -15.83 -0.56 -2.76
N LEU A 386 -17.04 -1.00 -3.16
CA LEU A 386 -17.50 -2.36 -2.83
C LEU A 386 -16.66 -3.42 -3.55
N LYS A 387 -16.21 -3.19 -4.78
CA LYS A 387 -15.23 -4.05 -5.47
C LYS A 387 -13.89 -4.11 -4.74
N SER A 388 -13.31 -2.98 -4.30
CA SER A 388 -11.99 -3.00 -3.66
C SER A 388 -11.97 -3.88 -2.41
N ILE A 389 -12.96 -3.73 -1.51
CA ILE A 389 -13.04 -4.52 -0.26
C ILE A 389 -13.52 -5.97 -0.49
N CYS A 390 -14.46 -6.21 -1.41
CA CYS A 390 -15.10 -7.52 -1.57
C CYS A 390 -14.44 -8.43 -2.61
N SER A 391 -14.08 -7.89 -3.77
CA SER A 391 -13.50 -8.68 -4.87
C SER A 391 -11.98 -8.71 -4.82
N GLY A 392 -11.36 -7.70 -4.20
CA GLY A 392 -9.91 -7.49 -4.23
C GLY A 392 -9.37 -7.28 -5.65
N SER A 393 -10.22 -6.82 -6.57
CA SER A 393 -9.86 -6.51 -7.96
C SER A 393 -9.42 -5.06 -8.13
N PHE A 394 -8.73 -4.51 -7.13
CA PHE A 394 -8.17 -3.16 -7.18
C PHE A 394 -6.72 -3.18 -6.69
N SER A 395 -5.87 -2.42 -7.38
CA SER A 395 -4.45 -2.33 -7.06
C SER A 395 -4.24 -1.59 -5.74
N LEU A 396 -3.96 -2.36 -4.68
CA LEU A 396 -3.19 -1.86 -3.56
C LEU A 396 -1.72 -1.79 -4.00
N TRP A 397 -1.23 -0.57 -4.23
CA TRP A 397 0.16 -0.30 -4.63
C TRP A 397 1.13 -0.62 -3.47
N PHE A 398 1.45 -1.91 -3.29
CA PHE A 398 2.43 -2.41 -2.32
C PHE A 398 3.27 -3.55 -2.91
N ARG A 399 4.48 -3.22 -3.33
CA ARG A 399 5.63 -4.12 -3.57
C ARG A 399 6.90 -3.28 -3.62
N GLU A 400 8.09 -3.75 -3.25
CA GLU A 400 8.56 -5.14 -3.15
C GLU A 400 9.25 -5.47 -1.81
N THR A 401 9.22 -6.76 -1.40
CA THR A 401 10.41 -7.59 -1.11
C THR A 401 10.01 -8.89 -0.42
N ALA A 402 10.00 -9.99 -1.19
CA ALA A 402 10.22 -11.40 -0.82
C ALA A 402 9.62 -12.30 -1.90
N GLY A 403 10.36 -13.31 -2.38
CA GLY A 403 9.93 -14.17 -3.48
C GLY A 403 8.76 -15.10 -3.13
N SER A 404 7.53 -14.64 -3.35
CA SER A 404 6.31 -15.45 -3.39
C SER A 404 5.12 -14.58 -3.88
N SER A 405 4.89 -14.52 -5.20
CA SER A 405 3.70 -13.85 -5.75
C SER A 405 2.46 -14.68 -5.46
N ARG A 406 1.72 -14.36 -4.39
CA ARG A 406 0.36 -14.85 -4.17
C ARG A 406 -0.59 -13.65 -4.16
N PHE A 407 -1.68 -13.75 -4.90
CA PHE A 407 -2.76 -12.75 -4.97
C PHE A 407 -3.49 -12.66 -3.65
N LEU A 408 -3.62 -11.45 -3.11
CA LEU A 408 -4.18 -11.22 -1.78
C LEU A 408 -5.22 -10.10 -1.85
N THR A 409 -6.44 -10.50 -2.17
CA THR A 409 -7.67 -9.75 -1.84
C THR A 409 -7.65 -9.34 -0.35
N ASP A 410 -8.39 -8.33 0.11
CA ASP A 410 -8.56 -8.09 1.57
C ASP A 410 -9.08 -9.35 2.29
N LEU A 411 -9.89 -10.14 1.58
CA LEU A 411 -10.34 -11.50 1.95
C LEU A 411 -9.23 -12.57 2.13
N LYS A 412 -7.97 -12.23 1.84
CA LYS A 412 -6.74 -13.06 1.91
C LYS A 412 -5.54 -12.31 2.54
N ARG A 413 -5.57 -10.99 2.71
CA ARG A 413 -4.50 -10.20 3.36
C ARG A 413 -4.08 -10.81 4.70
N VAL A 414 -5.06 -11.23 5.50
CA VAL A 414 -4.87 -12.02 6.73
C VAL A 414 -4.03 -13.30 6.52
N GLU A 415 -4.22 -14.01 5.41
CA GLU A 415 -3.46 -15.21 5.06
C GLU A 415 -2.02 -14.87 4.61
N ALA A 416 -1.82 -13.70 3.98
CA ALA A 416 -0.51 -13.17 3.62
C ALA A 416 0.33 -12.87 4.85
N ASP A 417 -0.27 -12.12 5.77
CA ASP A 417 0.41 -11.57 6.93
C ASP A 417 0.77 -12.72 7.86
N ALA A 418 -0.14 -13.69 8.02
CA ALA A 418 0.15 -14.97 8.66
C ALA A 418 1.31 -15.75 7.99
N ALA A 419 1.44 -15.75 6.66
CA ALA A 419 2.56 -16.37 5.97
C ALA A 419 3.90 -15.65 6.19
N LEU A 420 3.86 -14.37 6.57
CA LEU A 420 5.01 -13.55 6.98
C LEU A 420 5.22 -13.53 8.52
N GLY A 421 4.52 -14.39 9.26
CA GLY A 421 4.57 -14.46 10.72
C GLY A 421 3.76 -13.39 11.46
N ASN A 422 3.08 -12.50 10.74
CA ASN A 422 2.27 -11.40 11.26
C ASN A 422 0.85 -11.90 11.60
N SER A 423 0.74 -12.82 12.57
CA SER A 423 -0.54 -13.35 13.06
C SER A 423 -0.51 -13.59 14.58
N PRO A 424 -1.60 -13.28 15.33
CA PRO A 424 -2.88 -12.75 14.86
C PRO A 424 -2.84 -11.29 14.40
N LEU A 425 -3.47 -11.03 13.25
CA LEU A 425 -3.65 -9.69 12.67
C LEU A 425 -5.06 -9.15 12.98
N TRP A 426 -5.19 -7.92 13.43
CA TRP A 426 -6.45 -7.19 13.48
C TRP A 426 -6.37 -5.84 12.77
N PHE A 427 -7.53 -5.28 12.45
CA PHE A 427 -7.64 -3.96 11.81
C PHE A 427 -7.90 -2.92 12.90
N GLY A 428 -6.85 -2.36 13.50
CA GLY A 428 -6.93 -1.51 14.69
C GLY A 428 -7.44 -0.11 14.44
N GLU A 429 -7.47 0.33 13.18
CA GLU A 429 -8.18 1.54 12.77
C GLU A 429 -8.80 1.40 11.37
N TRP A 430 -10.02 1.93 11.21
CA TRP A 430 -10.76 2.04 9.94
C TRP A 430 -11.98 2.95 10.13
N GLY A 431 -12.53 3.51 9.05
CA GLY A 431 -13.69 4.41 9.08
C GLY A 431 -14.71 4.16 7.97
N LEU A 432 -15.76 5.00 7.90
CA LEU A 432 -16.70 5.00 6.78
C LEU A 432 -16.56 6.15 5.74
N PRO A 433 -15.57 7.06 5.76
CA PRO A 433 -15.54 8.20 4.84
C PRO A 433 -15.27 7.76 3.39
N THR A 434 -15.70 8.59 2.45
CA THR A 434 -15.53 8.35 1.00
C THR A 434 -15.17 9.63 0.26
N GLU A 435 -14.50 9.49 -0.89
CA GLU A 435 -14.16 10.61 -1.81
C GLU A 435 -15.37 11.14 -2.62
N PHE A 436 -16.57 10.69 -2.28
CA PHE A 436 -17.85 11.14 -2.85
C PHE A 436 -18.87 11.31 -1.73
N GLU A 437 -19.97 12.02 -2.00
CA GLU A 437 -21.09 12.14 -1.05
C GLU A 437 -21.84 10.79 -0.94
N ALA A 438 -21.41 9.94 -0.01
CA ALA A 438 -22.03 8.65 0.23
C ALA A 438 -23.49 8.77 0.67
N THR A 439 -24.39 7.92 0.17
CA THR A 439 -25.77 7.79 0.66
C THR A 439 -25.83 6.91 1.92
N ASP A 440 -26.90 7.06 2.72
CA ASP A 440 -27.11 6.24 3.94
C ASP A 440 -27.25 4.74 3.63
N GLU A 441 -27.82 4.41 2.46
CA GLU A 441 -27.87 3.04 1.97
C GLU A 441 -26.47 2.51 1.61
N PHE A 442 -25.65 3.35 0.99
CA PHE A 442 -24.26 2.98 0.68
C PHE A 442 -23.45 2.79 1.96
N LEU A 443 -23.49 3.72 2.93
CA LEU A 443 -22.71 3.58 4.17
C LEU A 443 -23.03 2.29 4.94
N ARG A 444 -24.29 1.84 4.92
CA ARG A 444 -24.70 0.55 5.49
C ARG A 444 -24.03 -0.64 4.78
N LYS A 445 -24.04 -0.66 3.44
CA LYS A 445 -23.38 -1.70 2.64
C LYS A 445 -21.86 -1.68 2.83
N TRP A 446 -21.28 -0.48 2.86
CA TRP A 446 -19.86 -0.22 3.03
C TRP A 446 -19.36 -0.69 4.41
N ALA A 447 -20.10 -0.39 5.47
CA ALA A 447 -19.80 -0.84 6.82
C ALA A 447 -19.82 -2.37 6.95
N ASP A 448 -20.82 -3.05 6.39
CA ASP A 448 -20.89 -4.52 6.42
C ASP A 448 -19.78 -5.17 5.58
N ALA A 449 -19.46 -4.62 4.40
CA ALA A 449 -18.40 -5.13 3.54
C ALA A 449 -17.02 -5.05 4.22
N GLN A 450 -16.70 -3.90 4.82
CA GLN A 450 -15.49 -3.72 5.63
C GLN A 450 -15.48 -4.69 6.84
N LYS A 451 -16.57 -4.75 7.62
CA LYS A 451 -16.67 -5.69 8.74
C LYS A 451 -16.51 -7.15 8.31
N LEU A 452 -17.04 -7.57 7.16
CA LEU A 452 -16.89 -8.94 6.63
C LEU A 452 -15.43 -9.26 6.31
N ALA A 453 -14.73 -8.35 5.63
CA ALA A 453 -13.31 -8.49 5.34
C ALA A 453 -12.47 -8.55 6.63
N TYR A 454 -12.63 -7.57 7.51
CA TYR A 454 -11.82 -7.46 8.73
C TYR A 454 -12.13 -8.55 9.76
N SER A 455 -13.35 -9.07 9.76
CA SER A 455 -13.74 -10.24 10.55
C SER A 455 -13.09 -11.55 10.09
N LYS A 456 -12.24 -11.56 9.04
CA LYS A 456 -11.35 -12.69 8.76
C LYS A 456 -10.07 -12.73 9.58
N GLY A 457 -9.62 -11.60 10.13
CA GLY A 457 -8.44 -11.53 11.00
C GLY A 457 -8.71 -12.05 12.41
N ALA A 458 -8.15 -11.41 13.43
CA ALA A 458 -8.58 -11.49 14.81
C ALA A 458 -9.76 -10.54 15.12
N GLY A 459 -10.06 -9.60 14.22
CA GLY A 459 -11.19 -8.67 14.35
C GLY A 459 -10.82 -7.25 13.92
N TRP A 460 -11.58 -6.28 14.41
CA TRP A 460 -11.44 -4.87 14.02
C TRP A 460 -11.74 -3.92 15.18
N ILE A 461 -11.20 -2.71 15.07
CA ILE A 461 -11.35 -1.63 16.04
C ILE A 461 -11.64 -0.34 15.23
N PHE A 462 -12.86 0.17 15.31
CA PHE A 462 -13.31 1.29 14.49
C PHE A 462 -12.68 2.62 14.96
N TRP A 463 -12.28 3.46 14.02
CA TRP A 463 -11.88 4.84 14.30
C TRP A 463 -13.03 5.80 13.96
N ASN A 464 -13.67 6.49 14.91
CA ASN A 464 -13.44 6.57 16.36
C ASN A 464 -14.73 6.22 17.14
N PHE A 465 -14.67 6.06 18.47
CA PHE A 465 -15.90 5.86 19.27
C PHE A 465 -16.91 7.00 19.05
N LYS A 466 -16.42 8.25 19.09
CA LYS A 466 -17.20 9.44 18.73
C LYS A 466 -16.36 10.57 18.14
N VAL A 467 -17.09 11.46 17.49
CA VAL A 467 -16.66 12.77 16.97
C VAL A 467 -17.74 13.77 17.39
N GLU A 468 -17.38 15.03 17.52
CA GLU A 468 -18.30 16.11 17.88
C GLU A 468 -19.44 16.22 16.85
N ASN A 469 -20.64 16.50 17.34
CA ASN A 469 -21.78 16.88 16.52
C ASN A 469 -22.01 18.39 16.69
N SER A 470 -21.44 19.19 15.80
CA SER A 470 -21.56 20.65 15.78
C SER A 470 -21.64 21.16 14.33
N PRO A 471 -22.10 22.41 14.10
CA PRO A 471 -22.06 23.03 12.79
C PRO A 471 -20.65 23.12 12.18
N ARG A 472 -19.59 23.08 12.99
CA ARG A 472 -18.19 23.04 12.53
C ARG A 472 -17.73 21.63 12.19
N ALA A 473 -18.21 20.61 12.92
CA ALA A 473 -17.94 19.22 12.60
C ALA A 473 -18.74 18.74 11.37
N ASN A 474 -19.75 19.49 10.94
CA ASN A 474 -20.56 19.21 9.75
C ASN A 474 -21.07 17.75 9.76
N ASN A 475 -20.66 16.93 8.80
CA ASN A 475 -21.10 15.55 8.65
C ASN A 475 -20.09 14.52 9.20
N LEU A 476 -18.99 14.94 9.85
CA LEU A 476 -17.91 14.04 10.28
C LEU A 476 -18.41 12.89 11.18
N SER A 477 -19.36 13.16 12.08
CA SER A 477 -19.96 12.15 12.96
C SER A 477 -20.59 10.97 12.20
N ARG A 478 -21.11 11.21 11.00
CA ARG A 478 -21.74 10.19 10.14
C ARG A 478 -20.76 9.12 9.66
N GLU A 479 -19.50 9.50 9.50
CA GLU A 479 -18.45 8.68 8.87
C GLU A 479 -17.37 8.23 9.87
N TRP A 480 -17.20 8.97 10.96
CA TRP A 480 -16.12 8.81 11.95
C TRP A 480 -16.58 8.54 13.39
N SER A 481 -17.89 8.48 13.69
CA SER A 481 -18.37 8.02 15.00
C SER A 481 -19.04 6.66 14.91
N TYR A 482 -18.49 5.68 15.62
CA TYR A 482 -19.10 4.37 15.80
C TYR A 482 -20.49 4.47 16.45
N LEU A 483 -20.61 5.27 17.52
CA LEU A 483 -21.88 5.43 18.25
C LEU A 483 -22.98 6.06 17.40
N ASP A 484 -22.66 7.08 16.59
CA ASP A 484 -23.62 7.64 15.64
C ASP A 484 -23.88 6.69 14.46
N GLY A 485 -22.88 5.95 13.97
CA GLY A 485 -23.06 4.92 12.96
C GLY A 485 -24.01 3.80 13.39
N VAL A 486 -24.01 3.40 14.67
CA VAL A 486 -25.01 2.47 15.23
C VAL A 486 -26.38 3.15 15.39
N ARG A 487 -26.42 4.41 15.85
CA ARG A 487 -27.67 5.17 16.05
C ARG A 487 -28.42 5.47 14.75
N LEU A 488 -27.67 5.78 13.69
CA LEU A 488 -28.17 6.00 12.32
C LEU A 488 -28.39 4.66 11.57
N GLY A 489 -27.87 3.57 12.14
CA GLY A 489 -28.06 2.22 11.65
C GLY A 489 -27.23 1.88 10.42
N TYR A 490 -26.08 2.49 10.20
CA TYR A 490 -25.08 1.98 9.25
C TYR A 490 -24.35 0.76 9.83
N LEU A 491 -24.16 0.77 11.15
CA LEU A 491 -23.56 -0.29 11.93
C LEU A 491 -24.63 -1.02 12.77
N THR A 492 -24.46 -2.33 12.91
CA THR A 492 -25.31 -3.18 13.74
C THR A 492 -25.02 -2.98 15.23
N LYS A 493 -26.05 -3.07 16.07
CA LYS A 493 -25.92 -3.00 17.53
C LYS A 493 -25.14 -4.18 18.13
N ASP A 494 -25.27 -5.36 17.54
CA ASP A 494 -24.35 -6.47 17.77
C ASP A 494 -23.24 -6.37 16.70
N PRO A 495 -21.98 -6.11 17.06
CA PRO A 495 -20.90 -5.89 16.09
C PRO A 495 -20.51 -7.17 15.34
N SER A 496 -20.89 -8.35 15.83
CA SER A 496 -20.68 -9.64 15.14
C SER A 496 -21.66 -9.89 13.99
N GLN A 497 -22.80 -9.18 13.97
CA GLN A 497 -23.84 -9.33 12.96
C GLN A 497 -23.62 -8.38 11.78
N TYR A 498 -24.37 -8.59 10.70
CA TYR A 498 -24.38 -7.75 9.50
C TYR A 498 -25.84 -7.39 9.16
N HIS A 499 -26.09 -6.26 8.50
CA HIS A 499 -27.37 -5.99 7.87
C HIS A 499 -27.56 -6.84 6.60
N ASP A 500 -26.50 -7.03 5.82
CA ASP A 500 -26.44 -8.00 4.72
C ASP A 500 -25.11 -8.77 4.71
N ALA A 501 -25.14 -10.01 5.20
CA ALA A 501 -23.98 -10.92 5.16
C ALA A 501 -23.58 -11.35 3.74
N ASN A 502 -24.42 -11.09 2.72
CA ASN A 502 -24.16 -11.36 1.32
C ASN A 502 -23.74 -10.10 0.53
N VAL A 503 -23.49 -8.95 1.19
CA VAL A 503 -23.18 -7.68 0.50
C VAL A 503 -22.01 -7.79 -0.48
N CYS A 504 -21.06 -8.70 -0.24
CA CYS A 504 -19.94 -8.97 -1.14
C CYS A 504 -20.23 -9.94 -2.29
N VAL A 505 -21.32 -10.72 -2.26
CA VAL A 505 -21.65 -11.73 -3.28
C VAL A 505 -21.76 -11.17 -4.70
N PRO A 506 -22.35 -9.97 -4.95
CA PRO A 506 -22.39 -9.39 -6.29
C PRO A 506 -21.02 -9.00 -6.86
N TYR A 507 -20.03 -8.82 -5.98
CA TYR A 507 -18.71 -8.29 -6.33
C TYR A 507 -17.65 -9.39 -6.45
N VAL A 508 -17.82 -10.52 -5.77
CA VAL A 508 -16.96 -11.70 -5.94
C VAL A 508 -17.32 -12.40 -7.25
N SER A 509 -16.38 -12.45 -8.19
CA SER A 509 -16.57 -13.10 -9.48
C SER A 509 -16.80 -14.61 -9.32
N VAL A 510 -18.05 -15.05 -9.48
CA VAL A 510 -18.38 -16.46 -9.63
C VAL A 510 -17.88 -16.92 -10.99
N SER A 511 -16.63 -17.40 -11.04
CA SER A 511 -16.19 -18.20 -12.17
C SER A 511 -17.13 -19.40 -12.30
N HIS A 512 -17.95 -19.42 -13.34
CA HIS A 512 -18.79 -20.57 -13.65
C HIS A 512 -17.89 -21.76 -13.99
N GLN A 513 -17.57 -22.56 -12.97
CA GLN A 513 -16.97 -23.87 -13.14
C GLN A 513 -17.92 -24.74 -13.96
N ARG A 514 -17.74 -24.72 -15.29
CA ARG A 514 -18.21 -25.80 -16.15
C ARG A 514 -17.43 -27.04 -15.73
N LEU A 515 -18.07 -27.89 -14.94
CA LEU A 515 -17.61 -29.23 -14.59
C LEU A 515 -17.08 -29.95 -15.84
N ARG A 516 -15.75 -30.10 -15.92
CA ARG A 516 -15.09 -31.09 -16.77
C ARG A 516 -14.43 -32.14 -15.87
N PRO A 517 -14.34 -33.40 -16.29
CA PRO A 517 -14.07 -34.51 -15.36
C PRO A 517 -12.67 -34.45 -14.76
N THR A 518 -12.55 -34.91 -13.52
CA THR A 518 -11.31 -34.91 -12.75
C THR A 518 -10.28 -35.89 -13.28
N HIS A 519 -9.11 -35.40 -13.71
CA HIS A 519 -7.87 -36.20 -13.71
C HIS A 519 -7.16 -36.11 -12.35
N ARG A 520 -7.81 -36.66 -11.32
CA ARG A 520 -7.16 -36.94 -10.02
C ARG A 520 -6.37 -38.26 -10.12
N ALA A 521 -5.17 -38.23 -10.71
CA ALA A 521 -4.13 -39.24 -10.52
C ALA A 521 -2.82 -38.79 -11.20
N MET A 522 -1.87 -38.22 -10.43
CA MET A 522 -0.40 -38.19 -10.64
C MET A 522 0.27 -37.11 -9.75
N ALA A 523 -0.09 -37.08 -8.46
CA ALA A 523 0.53 -36.15 -7.49
C ALA A 523 0.68 -36.81 -6.11
N LEU A 524 1.30 -38.00 -6.08
CA LEU A 524 1.61 -38.71 -4.83
C LEU A 524 2.84 -39.64 -4.96
N LEU A 525 3.92 -39.20 -5.62
CA LEU A 525 5.16 -39.99 -5.73
C LEU A 525 6.42 -39.14 -5.96
N ALA A 526 6.68 -38.12 -5.12
CA ALA A 526 7.79 -37.18 -5.31
C ALA A 526 8.50 -36.74 -4.01
N VAL A 527 8.54 -37.58 -2.96
CA VAL A 527 9.19 -37.24 -1.67
C VAL A 527 10.20 -38.30 -1.17
N THR A 528 10.41 -39.40 -1.91
CA THR A 528 11.26 -40.53 -1.46
C THR A 528 12.39 -40.94 -2.42
N VAL A 529 12.92 -40.00 -3.23
CA VAL A 529 14.15 -40.22 -4.01
C VAL A 529 15.06 -38.97 -3.91
N LEU A 530 15.53 -38.66 -2.71
CA LEU A 530 16.52 -37.61 -2.45
C LEU A 530 17.78 -38.13 -1.72
N LEU A 531 17.94 -39.45 -1.62
CA LEU A 531 19.14 -40.12 -1.13
C LEU A 531 19.47 -41.31 -2.03
N GLY A 532 20.49 -41.13 -2.88
CA GLY A 532 21.07 -42.17 -3.71
C GLY A 532 20.82 -42.00 -5.21
N LEU A 533 21.74 -41.29 -5.89
CA LEU A 533 22.30 -41.64 -7.22
C LEU A 533 23.32 -40.60 -7.67
N SER A 534 24.41 -40.47 -6.91
CA SER A 534 25.63 -39.79 -7.36
C SER A 534 26.47 -40.72 -8.25
N SER A 535 25.94 -41.10 -9.42
CA SER A 535 26.68 -41.68 -10.55
C SER A 535 25.76 -42.09 -11.70
N LEU A 536 25.74 -41.28 -12.77
CA LEU A 536 25.66 -41.67 -14.19
C LEU A 536 25.43 -40.41 -15.04
N ALA A 537 26.46 -39.98 -15.75
CA ALA A 537 26.29 -38.99 -16.80
C ALA A 537 25.59 -39.67 -18.00
N ALA A 538 24.34 -39.27 -18.26
CA ALA A 538 23.60 -39.60 -19.47
C ALA A 538 23.27 -38.30 -20.20
N ALA A 539 23.46 -38.29 -21.52
CA ALA A 539 23.46 -37.05 -22.29
C ALA A 539 22.08 -36.36 -22.31
N ALA A 540 22.08 -35.03 -22.24
CA ALA A 540 20.91 -34.24 -22.57
C ALA A 540 20.53 -34.46 -24.05
N PRO A 541 19.24 -34.46 -24.42
CA PRO A 541 18.83 -34.46 -25.81
C PRO A 541 19.34 -33.19 -26.49
N ALA A 542 19.83 -33.32 -27.73
CA ALA A 542 20.28 -32.18 -28.52
C ALA A 542 19.12 -31.19 -28.76
N PRO A 543 19.38 -29.87 -28.83
CA PRO A 543 18.36 -28.89 -29.17
C PRO A 543 17.79 -29.17 -30.57
N VAL A 544 16.49 -28.94 -30.73
CA VAL A 544 15.83 -28.98 -32.03
C VAL A 544 16.44 -27.87 -32.89
N LEU A 545 16.96 -28.23 -34.06
CA LEU A 545 17.52 -27.28 -35.01
C LEU A 545 16.40 -26.58 -35.77
N GLU A 546 15.98 -25.41 -35.26
CA GLU A 546 15.22 -24.45 -36.06
C GLU A 546 16.01 -24.05 -37.32
N PRO A 547 15.36 -23.88 -38.50
CA PRO A 547 16.04 -23.45 -39.70
C PRO A 547 16.66 -22.06 -39.49
N ARG A 548 17.97 -21.89 -39.75
CA ARG A 548 18.62 -20.58 -39.75
C ARG A 548 18.00 -19.67 -40.81
N GLN A 549 17.06 -18.83 -40.40
CA GLN A 549 16.62 -17.67 -41.17
C GLN A 549 17.75 -16.63 -41.19
N ALA A 550 17.99 -16.00 -42.34
CA ALA A 550 19.14 -15.12 -42.53
C ALA A 550 18.84 -13.70 -42.05
N ILE A 551 19.49 -13.28 -40.96
CA ILE A 551 19.49 -11.90 -40.47
C ILE A 551 20.28 -11.05 -41.47
N THR A 552 19.73 -9.87 -41.80
CA THR A 552 20.23 -9.04 -42.90
C THR A 552 20.39 -7.58 -42.47
N PRO A 553 21.61 -7.01 -42.55
CA PRO A 553 21.83 -5.60 -42.27
C PRO A 553 21.05 -4.68 -43.22
N LEU A 554 20.42 -3.66 -42.65
CA LEU A 554 19.73 -2.60 -43.39
C LEU A 554 20.75 -1.68 -44.06
N SER A 555 20.44 -1.23 -45.28
CA SER A 555 21.21 -0.16 -45.91
C SER A 555 20.96 1.18 -45.21
N ALA A 556 21.93 2.10 -45.27
CA ALA A 556 21.80 3.45 -44.72
C ALA A 556 20.57 4.21 -45.24
N ALA A 557 20.10 3.92 -46.46
CA ALA A 557 18.88 4.49 -47.01
C ALA A 557 17.59 3.96 -46.35
N GLN A 558 17.58 2.69 -45.91
CA GLN A 558 16.49 2.12 -45.13
C GLN A 558 16.47 2.71 -43.71
N VAL A 559 17.62 2.77 -43.04
CA VAL A 559 17.75 3.39 -41.71
C VAL A 559 17.27 4.85 -41.73
N ALA A 560 17.77 5.65 -42.67
CA ALA A 560 17.36 7.05 -42.82
C ALA A 560 15.86 7.24 -43.16
N SER A 561 15.17 6.19 -43.63
CA SER A 561 13.73 6.25 -43.89
C SER A 561 12.87 6.21 -42.61
N PHE A 562 13.42 5.72 -41.49
CA PHE A 562 12.76 5.73 -40.19
C PHE A 562 12.87 7.06 -39.46
N LYS A 563 13.92 7.84 -39.70
CA LYS A 563 14.23 9.10 -38.99
C LYS A 563 13.04 10.08 -38.82
N PRO A 564 12.17 10.32 -39.83
CA PRO A 564 11.00 11.17 -39.65
C PRO A 564 10.01 10.63 -38.60
N TYR A 565 9.82 9.32 -38.56
CA TYR A 565 8.95 8.62 -37.60
C TYR A 565 9.56 8.58 -36.20
N THR A 566 10.90 8.52 -36.09
CA THR A 566 11.61 8.63 -34.82
C THR A 566 11.36 9.99 -34.16
N PHE A 567 11.41 11.07 -34.94
CA PHE A 567 11.04 12.40 -34.43
C PHE A 567 9.55 12.52 -34.09
N TYR A 568 8.65 11.78 -34.75
CA TYR A 568 7.24 11.73 -34.35
C TYR A 568 7.04 10.98 -33.01
N ALA A 569 7.72 9.85 -32.80
CA ALA A 569 7.70 9.13 -31.52
C ALA A 569 8.29 9.98 -30.38
N SER A 570 9.43 10.64 -30.61
CA SER A 570 10.05 11.54 -29.63
C SER A 570 9.17 12.78 -29.35
N ALA A 571 8.51 13.36 -30.37
CA ALA A 571 7.54 14.45 -30.20
C ALA A 571 6.32 14.08 -29.33
N ALA A 572 5.99 12.80 -29.15
CA ALA A 572 4.85 12.38 -28.33
C ALA A 572 5.05 12.65 -26.83
N TYR A 573 6.30 12.82 -26.37
CA TYR A 573 6.63 13.26 -25.01
C TYR A 573 6.31 14.74 -24.75
N CYS A 574 6.09 15.52 -25.81
CA CYS A 574 5.80 16.94 -25.69
C CYS A 574 4.33 17.18 -25.29
N ALA A 575 4.11 18.13 -24.38
CA ALA A 575 2.77 18.47 -23.90
C ALA A 575 1.76 18.74 -25.05
N PRO A 576 0.48 18.36 -24.92
CA PRO A 576 -0.52 18.42 -26.00
C PRO A 576 -0.72 19.79 -26.63
N ALA A 577 -0.56 20.86 -25.85
CA ALA A 577 -0.60 22.23 -26.38
C ALA A 577 0.54 22.51 -27.38
N SER A 578 1.72 21.94 -27.15
CA SER A 578 2.91 22.13 -27.99
C SER A 578 2.88 21.27 -29.25
N THR A 579 2.36 20.04 -29.16
CA THR A 579 2.15 19.17 -30.33
C THR A 579 0.98 19.66 -31.19
N LEU A 580 -0.12 20.15 -30.59
CA LEU A 580 -1.22 20.76 -31.35
C LEU A 580 -0.81 22.07 -32.05
N ALA A 581 0.07 22.85 -31.44
CA ALA A 581 0.66 24.06 -32.05
C ALA A 581 1.88 23.79 -32.95
N TRP A 582 2.35 22.53 -33.02
CA TRP A 582 3.57 22.08 -33.69
C TRP A 582 4.83 22.91 -33.41
N ASN A 583 5.04 23.29 -32.14
CA ASN A 583 6.12 24.20 -31.72
C ASN A 583 7.09 23.58 -30.70
N CYS A 584 7.16 22.25 -30.64
CA CYS A 584 7.95 21.45 -29.71
C CYS A 584 9.47 21.38 -30.02
N GLY A 585 10.10 22.52 -30.30
CA GLY A 585 11.55 22.61 -30.50
C GLY A 585 12.05 21.73 -31.66
N ALA A 586 13.17 21.04 -31.43
CA ALA A 586 13.86 20.23 -32.45
C ALA A 586 12.98 19.11 -33.03
N ASN A 587 12.16 18.45 -32.19
CA ASN A 587 11.30 17.35 -32.61
C ASN A 587 10.26 17.79 -33.65
N CYS A 588 9.57 18.90 -33.40
CA CYS A 588 8.62 19.48 -34.36
C CYS A 588 9.34 20.09 -35.58
N ALA A 589 10.52 20.70 -35.38
CA ALA A 589 11.29 21.32 -36.46
C ALA A 589 11.87 20.32 -37.47
N ALA A 590 12.04 19.05 -37.10
CA ALA A 590 12.47 17.99 -38.01
C ALA A 590 11.42 17.64 -39.08
N ASN A 591 10.13 17.77 -38.74
CA ASN A 591 9.00 17.53 -39.63
C ASN A 591 8.13 18.81 -39.78
N PRO A 592 8.66 19.91 -40.37
CA PRO A 592 8.03 21.23 -40.33
C PRO A 592 6.77 21.36 -41.21
N THR A 593 6.48 20.34 -42.03
CA THR A 593 5.30 20.27 -42.90
C THR A 593 4.10 19.56 -42.27
N PHE A 594 4.27 18.99 -41.06
CA PHE A 594 3.19 18.32 -40.36
C PHE A 594 2.07 19.30 -39.98
N THR A 595 0.83 18.85 -40.13
CA THR A 595 -0.37 19.61 -39.76
C THR A 595 -1.15 18.86 -38.69
N PRO A 596 -1.04 19.24 -37.41
CA PRO A 596 -1.83 18.66 -36.33
C PRO A 596 -3.34 18.79 -36.59
N VAL A 597 -4.09 17.79 -36.14
CA VAL A 597 -5.56 17.73 -36.19
C VAL A 597 -6.13 17.64 -34.78
N ALA A 598 -5.53 16.83 -33.90
CA ALA A 598 -5.86 16.74 -32.49
C ALA A 598 -4.63 16.37 -31.67
N SER A 599 -4.65 16.72 -30.38
CA SER A 599 -3.71 16.23 -29.38
C SER A 599 -4.40 16.18 -28.02
N GLY A 600 -4.03 15.23 -27.17
CA GLY A 600 -4.68 14.98 -25.88
C GLY A 600 -3.82 14.14 -24.95
N GLY A 601 -4.44 13.66 -23.87
CA GLY A 601 -3.75 13.06 -22.73
C GLY A 601 -3.33 14.08 -21.68
N ASP A 602 -2.95 13.61 -20.50
CA ASP A 602 -2.44 14.42 -19.38
C ASP A 602 -1.01 14.04 -18.97
N GLY A 603 -0.43 13.00 -19.59
CA GLY A 603 0.93 12.51 -19.35
C GLY A 603 1.06 11.75 -18.03
N ASN A 604 -0.06 11.29 -17.47
CA ASN A 604 -0.13 10.68 -16.14
C ASN A 604 -1.25 9.63 -16.05
N GLY A 605 -2.52 10.05 -16.04
CA GLY A 605 -3.68 9.14 -16.05
C GLY A 605 -4.13 8.71 -17.45
N VAL A 606 -3.73 9.49 -18.46
CA VAL A 606 -3.84 9.21 -19.90
C VAL A 606 -2.53 9.66 -20.56
N GLN A 607 -1.81 8.75 -21.22
CA GLN A 607 -0.59 9.08 -21.97
C GLN A 607 -0.86 10.19 -23.00
N PHE A 608 0.12 11.07 -23.27
CA PHE A 608 -0.02 12.03 -24.34
C PHE A 608 -0.15 11.33 -25.69
N TRP A 609 -0.99 11.88 -26.56
CA TRP A 609 -1.16 11.40 -27.92
C TRP A 609 -1.46 12.56 -28.85
N TYR A 610 -1.12 12.41 -30.13
CA TYR A 610 -1.55 13.36 -31.15
C TYR A 610 -1.82 12.69 -32.50
N VAL A 611 -2.63 13.36 -33.31
CA VAL A 611 -3.00 12.94 -34.66
C VAL A 611 -2.86 14.13 -35.61
N GLY A 612 -2.29 13.91 -36.79
CA GLY A 612 -2.17 14.95 -37.82
C GLY A 612 -1.72 14.39 -39.17
N TRP A 613 -1.55 15.27 -40.16
CA TRP A 613 -1.21 14.91 -41.53
C TRP A 613 0.20 15.35 -41.91
N ASP A 614 0.98 14.44 -42.48
CA ASP A 614 2.26 14.76 -43.13
C ASP A 614 2.09 14.71 -44.67
N PRO A 615 2.18 15.84 -45.38
CA PRO A 615 2.07 15.87 -46.85
C PRO A 615 3.32 15.35 -47.57
N LYS A 616 4.48 15.28 -46.91
CA LYS A 616 5.74 14.76 -47.47
C LYS A 616 5.80 13.23 -47.38
N LEU A 617 5.30 12.67 -46.27
CA LEU A 617 5.16 11.21 -46.09
C LEU A 617 3.83 10.67 -46.64
N ALA A 618 2.90 11.56 -47.02
CA ALA A 618 1.56 11.26 -47.53
C ALA A 618 0.75 10.33 -46.61
N THR A 619 0.86 10.54 -45.30
CA THR A 619 0.24 9.69 -44.26
C THR A 619 -0.34 10.53 -43.12
N VAL A 620 -1.40 10.03 -42.49
CA VAL A 620 -1.83 10.52 -41.17
C VAL A 620 -0.94 9.88 -40.12
N ILE A 621 -0.27 10.67 -39.29
CA ILE A 621 0.46 10.18 -38.13
C ILE A 621 -0.49 10.09 -36.94
N VAL A 622 -0.46 8.96 -36.25
CA VAL A 622 -0.97 8.80 -34.88
C VAL A 622 0.25 8.50 -34.01
N ALA A 623 0.46 9.25 -32.94
CA ALA A 623 1.62 9.08 -32.07
C ALA A 623 1.20 8.98 -30.60
N HIS A 624 1.81 8.05 -29.86
CA HIS A 624 1.59 7.81 -28.44
C HIS A 624 2.87 7.99 -27.62
N GLN A 625 2.72 8.61 -26.45
CA GLN A 625 3.78 8.77 -25.46
C GLN A 625 4.13 7.44 -24.79
N GLY A 626 5.43 7.22 -24.56
CA GLY A 626 5.86 6.21 -23.59
C GLY A 626 5.89 6.75 -22.17
N THR A 627 6.39 5.94 -21.24
CA THR A 627 6.50 6.32 -19.83
C THR A 627 7.97 6.37 -19.44
N ASP A 628 8.25 6.99 -18.30
CA ASP A 628 9.56 7.00 -17.65
C ASP A 628 10.04 5.55 -17.39
N PHE A 629 11.24 5.18 -17.86
CA PHE A 629 11.74 3.79 -17.83
C PHE A 629 11.69 3.17 -16.42
N SER A 630 11.95 3.97 -15.39
CA SER A 630 11.85 3.56 -13.98
C SER A 630 10.46 3.03 -13.59
N GLN A 631 9.40 3.55 -14.22
CA GLN A 631 8.01 3.11 -14.02
C GLN A 631 7.66 1.90 -14.89
N ILE A 632 8.28 1.76 -16.07
CA ILE A 632 8.16 0.54 -16.89
C ILE A 632 8.84 -0.63 -16.18
N LEU A 633 10.09 -0.46 -15.71
CA LEU A 633 10.77 -1.48 -14.91
C LEU A 633 9.94 -1.84 -13.68
N ALA A 634 9.37 -0.87 -12.96
CA ALA A 634 8.48 -1.15 -11.83
C ALA A 634 7.20 -1.92 -12.24
N ALA A 635 6.58 -1.60 -13.38
CA ALA A 635 5.42 -2.32 -13.91
C ALA A 635 5.74 -3.74 -14.43
N VAL A 636 7.02 -4.08 -14.54
CA VAL A 636 7.54 -5.26 -15.23
C VAL A 636 8.37 -6.19 -14.33
N THR A 637 9.04 -5.68 -13.28
CA THR A 637 9.53 -6.53 -12.18
C THR A 637 8.38 -6.93 -11.25
N ASP A 638 7.34 -6.09 -11.17
CA ASP A 638 6.10 -6.48 -10.55
C ASP A 638 5.39 -7.56 -11.39
N ALA A 639 4.96 -8.64 -10.75
CA ALA A 639 4.56 -9.88 -11.39
C ALA A 639 3.11 -9.85 -11.92
N ASN A 640 2.66 -8.69 -12.40
CA ASN A 640 1.28 -8.35 -12.74
C ASN A 640 0.98 -8.45 -14.24
N PHE A 641 1.64 -9.39 -14.92
CA PHE A 641 1.50 -9.67 -16.34
C PHE A 641 0.19 -10.39 -16.69
N PHE A 642 -0.94 -9.72 -16.50
CA PHE A 642 -2.25 -10.26 -16.87
C PHE A 642 -2.54 -10.03 -18.34
N MET A 643 -2.66 -11.13 -19.07
CA MET A 643 -3.35 -11.12 -20.35
C MET A 643 -4.85 -11.17 -20.12
N GLU A 644 -5.58 -10.30 -20.80
CA GLU A 644 -7.03 -10.30 -20.88
C GLU A 644 -7.49 -10.32 -22.33
N SER A 645 -8.69 -10.83 -22.57
CA SER A 645 -9.31 -10.74 -23.89
C SER A 645 -9.63 -9.29 -24.23
N LEU A 646 -9.25 -8.84 -25.42
CA LEU A 646 -9.56 -7.50 -25.92
C LEU A 646 -11.06 -7.19 -25.83
N ASP A 647 -11.42 -5.96 -25.45
CA ASP A 647 -12.81 -5.52 -25.34
C ASP A 647 -13.55 -5.72 -26.69
N PRO A 648 -14.59 -6.58 -26.76
CA PRO A 648 -15.29 -6.89 -28.01
C PRO A 648 -16.10 -5.71 -28.57
N THR A 649 -16.28 -4.62 -27.81
CA THR A 649 -16.86 -3.37 -28.31
C THR A 649 -15.85 -2.51 -29.05
N LEU A 650 -14.58 -2.54 -28.64
CA LEU A 650 -13.47 -1.87 -29.33
C LEU A 650 -12.87 -2.74 -30.44
N PHE A 651 -12.83 -4.06 -30.26
CA PHE A 651 -12.23 -5.02 -31.18
C PHE A 651 -13.27 -6.01 -31.74
N PRO A 652 -14.30 -5.52 -32.47
CA PRO A 652 -15.43 -6.35 -32.89
C PRO A 652 -14.99 -7.44 -33.88
N GLY A 653 -15.48 -8.67 -33.65
CA GLY A 653 -15.25 -9.82 -34.53
C GLY A 653 -13.93 -10.56 -34.31
N LEU A 654 -13.08 -10.12 -33.38
CA LEU A 654 -11.88 -10.84 -32.97
C LEU A 654 -12.16 -11.74 -31.74
N SER A 655 -11.46 -12.87 -31.64
CA SER A 655 -11.63 -13.83 -30.53
C SER A 655 -10.36 -14.64 -30.29
N GLY A 656 -9.99 -14.86 -29.02
CA GLY A 656 -8.78 -15.59 -28.64
C GLY A 656 -7.49 -14.76 -28.68
N LEU A 657 -7.58 -13.49 -29.10
CA LEU A 657 -6.53 -12.50 -28.93
C LEU A 657 -6.61 -11.96 -27.51
N GLU A 658 -5.48 -11.98 -26.81
CA GLU A 658 -5.35 -11.45 -25.46
C GLU A 658 -4.15 -10.51 -25.41
N ALA A 659 -4.27 -9.40 -24.68
CA ALA A 659 -3.24 -8.40 -24.51
C ALA A 659 -3.01 -8.09 -23.03
N HIS A 660 -1.87 -7.47 -22.71
CA HIS A 660 -1.59 -6.98 -21.37
C HIS A 660 -2.69 -6.01 -20.91
N SER A 661 -3.38 -6.31 -19.81
CA SER A 661 -4.55 -5.54 -19.36
C SER A 661 -4.23 -4.06 -19.19
N GLY A 662 -3.10 -3.72 -18.57
CA GLY A 662 -2.67 -2.33 -18.41
C GLY A 662 -2.40 -1.59 -19.74
N PHE A 663 -2.08 -2.29 -20.83
CA PHE A 663 -1.92 -1.67 -22.15
C PHE A 663 -3.28 -1.54 -22.86
N ALA A 664 -4.15 -2.54 -22.72
CA ALA A 664 -5.51 -2.53 -23.26
C ALA A 664 -6.39 -1.44 -22.60
N ASP A 665 -6.38 -1.34 -21.27
CA ASP A 665 -7.04 -0.29 -20.49
C ASP A 665 -6.60 1.12 -20.93
N GLU A 666 -5.29 1.32 -21.09
CA GLU A 666 -4.72 2.62 -21.46
C GLU A 666 -5.07 3.01 -22.90
N GLN A 667 -5.07 2.05 -23.84
CA GLN A 667 -5.52 2.27 -25.21
C GLN A 667 -7.03 2.58 -25.23
N ALA A 668 -7.85 1.85 -24.46
CA ALA A 668 -9.30 2.03 -24.40
C ALA A 668 -9.73 3.47 -24.01
N LYS A 669 -8.96 4.13 -23.11
CA LYS A 669 -9.19 5.54 -22.72
C LYS A 669 -9.13 6.51 -23.89
N THR A 670 -8.33 6.22 -24.92
CA THR A 670 -8.04 7.15 -26.03
C THR A 670 -8.61 6.68 -27.38
N ALA A 671 -8.81 5.37 -27.56
CA ALA A 671 -9.27 4.69 -28.78
C ALA A 671 -10.31 5.47 -29.60
N THR A 672 -11.48 5.75 -29.00
CA THR A 672 -12.59 6.43 -29.70
C THR A 672 -12.23 7.87 -30.10
N THR A 673 -11.44 8.56 -29.27
CA THR A 673 -11.03 9.95 -29.53
C THR A 673 -10.00 10.02 -30.66
N ILE A 674 -9.05 9.08 -30.68
CA ILE A 674 -8.06 8.92 -31.74
C ILE A 674 -8.74 8.52 -33.05
N LEU A 675 -9.67 7.55 -33.04
CA LEU A 675 -10.47 7.17 -34.20
C LEU A 675 -11.19 8.37 -34.84
N ASN A 676 -11.80 9.23 -34.01
CA ASN A 676 -12.46 10.46 -34.48
C ASN A 676 -11.46 11.46 -35.08
N ALA A 677 -10.28 11.63 -34.48
CA ALA A 677 -9.24 12.51 -35.00
C ALA A 677 -8.64 11.98 -36.32
N VAL A 678 -8.42 10.66 -36.44
CA VAL A 678 -7.93 10.00 -37.66
C VAL A 678 -8.94 10.13 -38.79
N ASN A 679 -10.23 9.85 -38.54
CA ASN A 679 -11.30 10.07 -39.51
C ASN A 679 -11.39 11.53 -39.96
N THR A 680 -11.23 12.48 -39.03
CA THR A 680 -11.16 13.92 -39.33
C THR A 680 -9.98 14.24 -40.24
N ALA A 681 -8.80 13.69 -39.98
CA ALA A 681 -7.60 13.87 -40.80
C ALA A 681 -7.77 13.26 -42.21
N ILE A 682 -8.29 12.04 -42.30
CA ILE A 682 -8.57 11.36 -43.58
C ILE A 682 -9.56 12.18 -44.43
N ALA A 683 -10.67 12.63 -43.84
CA ALA A 683 -11.68 13.41 -44.55
C ALA A 683 -11.14 14.79 -44.98
N ARG A 684 -10.32 15.43 -44.15
CA ARG A 684 -9.76 16.77 -44.41
C ARG A 684 -8.67 16.78 -45.48
N PHE A 685 -7.84 15.74 -45.54
CA PHE A 685 -6.64 15.70 -46.40
C PHE A 685 -6.71 14.65 -47.53
N GLY A 686 -7.77 13.84 -47.59
CA GLY A 686 -7.94 12.80 -48.60
C GLY A 686 -6.98 11.61 -48.42
N ALA A 687 -6.47 11.41 -47.20
CA ALA A 687 -5.41 10.45 -46.89
C ALA A 687 -5.78 9.01 -47.32
N LYS A 688 -4.76 8.26 -47.75
CA LYS A 688 -4.85 6.83 -48.09
C LYS A 688 -4.01 5.93 -47.19
N LYS A 689 -3.23 6.53 -46.30
CA LYS A 689 -2.32 5.86 -45.38
C LYS A 689 -2.45 6.48 -43.99
N VAL A 690 -2.40 5.62 -42.97
CA VAL A 690 -2.20 5.98 -41.57
C VAL A 690 -0.93 5.28 -41.10
N THR A 691 -0.05 5.99 -40.42
CA THR A 691 1.10 5.44 -39.73
C THR A 691 0.96 5.68 -38.24
N VAL A 692 0.94 4.61 -37.45
CA VAL A 692 0.91 4.66 -35.98
C VAL A 692 2.34 4.54 -35.47
N VAL A 693 2.73 5.38 -34.51
CA VAL A 693 4.07 5.39 -33.92
C VAL A 693 4.04 5.53 -32.39
N GLY A 694 5.08 5.04 -31.73
CA GLY A 694 5.23 5.21 -30.29
C GLY A 694 6.52 4.59 -29.76
N HIS A 695 6.97 5.09 -28.62
CA HIS A 695 8.12 4.57 -27.86
C HIS A 695 7.62 3.85 -26.61
N SER A 696 8.25 2.73 -26.23
CA SER A 696 8.01 2.08 -24.93
C SER A 696 6.53 1.70 -24.72
N LEU A 697 5.90 2.12 -23.60
CA LEU A 697 4.44 1.98 -23.41
C LEU A 697 3.65 2.51 -24.62
N GLY A 698 4.03 3.66 -25.19
CA GLY A 698 3.40 4.21 -26.38
C GLY A 698 3.58 3.33 -27.61
N GLY A 699 4.64 2.54 -27.67
CA GLY A 699 4.81 1.47 -28.65
C GLY A 699 3.76 0.37 -28.49
N ALA A 700 3.44 -0.03 -27.26
CA ALA A 700 2.38 -1.00 -26.99
C ALA A 700 0.99 -0.45 -27.37
N LEU A 701 0.70 0.81 -27.03
CA LEU A 701 -0.53 1.50 -27.44
C LEU A 701 -0.63 1.62 -28.97
N ALA A 702 0.48 1.91 -29.65
CA ALA A 702 0.56 1.98 -31.10
C ALA A 702 0.28 0.62 -31.79
N LEU A 703 0.73 -0.49 -31.20
CA LEU A 703 0.44 -1.84 -31.72
C LEU A 703 -1.03 -2.25 -31.47
N LEU A 704 -1.62 -1.87 -30.34
CA LEU A 704 -3.06 -2.04 -30.10
C LEU A 704 -3.89 -1.21 -31.10
N ASP A 705 -3.50 0.05 -31.33
CA ASP A 705 -4.14 0.92 -32.34
C ASP A 705 -3.99 0.38 -33.77
N SER A 706 -2.92 -0.36 -34.07
CA SER A 706 -2.76 -0.99 -35.40
C SER A 706 -3.68 -2.18 -35.63
N VAL A 707 -4.25 -2.77 -34.57
CA VAL A 707 -5.32 -3.77 -34.66
C VAL A 707 -6.70 -3.10 -34.59
N TYR A 708 -6.85 -2.08 -33.73
CA TYR A 708 -8.10 -1.35 -33.53
C TYR A 708 -8.53 -0.55 -34.77
N LEU A 709 -7.69 0.35 -35.29
CA LEU A 709 -8.07 1.29 -36.36
C LEU A 709 -8.53 0.61 -37.66
N PRO A 710 -7.91 -0.50 -38.16
CA PRO A 710 -8.41 -1.20 -39.34
C PRO A 710 -9.81 -1.81 -39.20
N LEU A 711 -10.26 -2.15 -37.98
CA LEU A 711 -11.61 -2.66 -37.74
C LEU A 711 -12.69 -1.59 -37.93
N HIS A 712 -12.33 -0.32 -37.72
CA HIS A 712 -13.24 0.83 -37.78
C HIS A 712 -13.07 1.71 -39.03
N ILE A 713 -11.97 1.54 -39.79
CA ILE A 713 -11.64 2.38 -40.95
C ILE A 713 -11.30 1.51 -42.17
N SER A 714 -12.23 1.44 -43.12
CA SER A 714 -12.05 0.73 -44.40
C SER A 714 -11.33 1.57 -45.46
N GLY A 715 -10.53 0.94 -46.32
CA GLY A 715 -9.98 1.57 -47.53
C GLY A 715 -8.74 2.45 -47.29
N ILE A 716 -8.05 2.24 -46.17
CA ILE A 716 -6.82 2.90 -45.74
C ILE A 716 -5.73 1.84 -45.53
N THR A 717 -4.49 2.15 -45.92
CA THR A 717 -3.32 1.32 -45.62
C THR A 717 -2.74 1.71 -44.27
N PHE A 718 -2.52 0.73 -43.39
CA PHE A 718 -1.94 0.94 -42.06
C PHE A 718 -0.47 0.47 -42.01
N GLN A 719 0.36 1.28 -41.35
CA GLN A 719 1.75 0.97 -41.01
C GLN A 719 1.97 1.29 -39.53
N THR A 720 2.81 0.51 -38.86
CA THR A 720 3.12 0.67 -37.44
C THR A 720 4.63 0.72 -37.28
N ILE A 721 5.17 1.79 -36.69
CA ILE A 721 6.62 1.92 -36.44
C ILE A 721 6.82 2.26 -34.97
N THR A 722 7.31 1.29 -34.20
CA THR A 722 7.51 1.41 -32.75
C THR A 722 8.97 1.31 -32.37
N TYR A 723 9.29 1.81 -31.18
CA TYR A 723 10.65 1.89 -30.65
C TYR A 723 10.65 1.36 -29.22
N GLY A 724 11.63 0.54 -28.81
CA GLY A 724 11.74 0.00 -27.45
C GLY A 724 10.45 -0.68 -26.94
N MET A 725 9.71 -1.33 -27.83
CA MET A 725 8.32 -1.75 -27.59
C MET A 725 8.27 -3.03 -26.74
N PRO A 726 7.52 -3.09 -25.62
CA PRO A 726 7.34 -4.33 -24.87
C PRO A 726 6.42 -5.31 -25.60
N ARG A 727 6.47 -6.61 -25.25
CA ARG A 727 5.54 -7.60 -25.79
C ARG A 727 4.11 -7.28 -25.35
N VAL A 728 3.19 -7.21 -26.29
CA VAL A 728 1.86 -6.64 -26.02
C VAL A 728 0.80 -7.69 -25.66
N GLY A 729 0.92 -8.92 -26.17
CA GLY A 729 -0.13 -9.94 -25.99
C GLY A 729 0.29 -11.37 -26.30
N ASN A 730 -0.70 -12.26 -26.37
CA ASN A 730 -0.50 -13.68 -26.62
C ASN A 730 -0.05 -13.96 -28.08
N GLN A 731 0.38 -15.20 -28.36
CA GLN A 731 0.76 -15.63 -29.71
C GLN A 731 -0.32 -15.30 -30.76
N ALA A 732 -1.61 -15.48 -30.44
CA ALA A 732 -2.70 -15.18 -31.37
C ALA A 732 -2.85 -13.67 -31.66
N PHE A 733 -2.51 -12.81 -30.69
CA PHE A 733 -2.42 -11.36 -30.89
C PHE A 733 -1.22 -10.98 -31.76
N ALA A 734 -0.03 -11.56 -31.51
CA ALA A 734 1.16 -11.37 -32.33
C ALA A 734 0.94 -11.80 -33.78
N ASP A 735 0.44 -13.02 -34.00
CA ASP A 735 0.04 -13.56 -35.31
C ASP A 735 -0.90 -12.60 -36.05
N HIS A 736 -1.90 -12.05 -35.35
CA HIS A 736 -2.90 -11.16 -35.95
C HIS A 736 -2.32 -9.79 -36.31
N ALA A 737 -1.50 -9.20 -35.42
CA ALA A 737 -0.82 -7.93 -35.67
C ALA A 737 0.16 -8.04 -36.86
N SER A 738 0.87 -9.17 -36.98
CA SER A 738 1.73 -9.55 -38.11
C SER A 738 0.99 -9.63 -39.46
N ILE A 739 -0.33 -9.89 -39.46
CA ILE A 739 -1.14 -10.05 -40.69
C ILE A 739 -1.90 -8.76 -41.06
N GLY A 740 -2.32 -7.96 -40.07
CA GLY A 740 -3.21 -6.81 -40.26
C GLY A 740 -2.55 -5.49 -40.68
N SER A 741 -1.25 -5.30 -40.39
CA SER A 741 -0.53 -4.06 -40.69
C SER A 741 0.95 -4.31 -40.98
N THR A 742 1.63 -3.40 -41.68
CA THR A 742 3.10 -3.47 -41.77
C THR A 742 3.70 -2.96 -40.46
N VAL A 743 3.95 -3.88 -39.52
CA VAL A 743 4.64 -3.61 -38.27
C VAL A 743 6.15 -3.53 -38.51
N THR A 744 6.80 -2.59 -37.87
CA THR A 744 8.25 -2.55 -37.69
C THR A 744 8.54 -2.08 -36.28
N HIS A 745 9.16 -2.91 -35.46
CA HIS A 745 9.56 -2.56 -34.09
C HIS A 745 11.07 -2.48 -34.02
N ILE A 746 11.59 -1.33 -33.57
CA ILE A 746 13.00 -0.99 -33.58
C ILE A 746 13.52 -1.02 -32.15
N ASN A 747 14.47 -1.92 -31.88
CA ASN A 747 15.02 -2.15 -30.55
C ASN A 747 16.48 -1.71 -30.52
N ASN A 748 16.88 -0.93 -29.51
CA ASN A 748 18.23 -0.35 -29.45
C ASN A 748 19.12 -1.12 -28.48
N GLN A 749 20.26 -1.64 -28.97
CA GLN A 749 21.33 -2.27 -28.19
C GLN A 749 20.74 -3.25 -27.16
N GLU A 750 21.24 -3.28 -25.93
CA GLU A 750 20.76 -4.21 -24.92
C GLU A 750 19.54 -3.70 -24.10
N ASP A 751 18.64 -2.90 -24.70
CA ASP A 751 17.38 -2.47 -24.09
C ASP A 751 16.54 -3.66 -23.58
N ILE A 752 16.20 -3.61 -22.29
CA ILE A 752 15.40 -4.66 -21.64
C ILE A 752 13.90 -4.59 -21.95
N VAL A 753 13.33 -3.45 -22.36
CA VAL A 753 11.87 -3.32 -22.52
C VAL A 753 11.33 -4.26 -23.61
N PRO A 754 11.96 -4.42 -24.78
CA PRO A 754 11.58 -5.41 -25.78
C PRO A 754 11.52 -6.86 -25.29
N ILE A 755 12.33 -7.25 -24.30
CA ILE A 755 12.28 -8.62 -23.77
C ILE A 755 11.24 -8.82 -22.67
N LEU A 756 10.37 -7.83 -22.44
CA LEU A 756 9.39 -7.80 -21.35
C LEU A 756 7.99 -7.45 -21.89
N PRO A 757 6.90 -8.05 -21.36
CA PRO A 757 6.85 -9.24 -20.52
C PRO A 757 7.55 -10.46 -21.15
N GLY A 758 8.02 -11.38 -20.30
CA GLY A 758 8.79 -12.54 -20.75
C GLY A 758 7.95 -13.62 -21.43
N ARG A 759 8.49 -14.25 -22.48
CA ARG A 759 7.85 -15.31 -23.27
C ARG A 759 7.34 -16.51 -22.45
N PHE A 760 7.96 -16.78 -21.30
CA PHE A 760 7.54 -17.84 -20.38
C PHE A 760 6.13 -17.61 -19.76
N LEU A 761 5.59 -16.40 -19.89
CA LEU A 761 4.23 -16.04 -19.49
C LEU A 761 3.23 -16.14 -20.64
N GLY A 762 3.67 -16.50 -21.84
CA GLY A 762 2.85 -16.59 -23.05
C GLY A 762 2.73 -15.28 -23.83
N PHE A 763 3.57 -14.28 -23.56
CA PHE A 763 3.66 -13.04 -24.34
C PHE A 763 4.61 -13.21 -25.52
N HIS A 764 4.22 -12.67 -26.69
CA HIS A 764 4.98 -12.79 -27.95
C HIS A 764 5.08 -11.45 -28.66
N HIS A 765 6.17 -11.25 -29.40
CA HIS A 765 6.30 -10.14 -30.34
C HIS A 765 5.71 -10.47 -31.71
N PRO A 766 5.12 -9.48 -32.43
CA PRO A 766 4.82 -9.64 -33.84
C PRO A 766 6.11 -9.70 -34.67
N THR A 767 5.99 -10.12 -35.93
CA THR A 767 7.05 -10.03 -36.93
C THR A 767 7.43 -8.58 -37.25
N GLY A 768 8.62 -8.40 -37.84
CA GLY A 768 9.11 -7.08 -38.28
C GLY A 768 10.09 -6.42 -37.31
N GLU A 769 10.82 -7.21 -36.52
CA GLU A 769 11.90 -6.71 -35.67
C GLU A 769 13.05 -6.11 -36.49
N VAL A 770 13.52 -4.94 -36.05
CA VAL A 770 14.79 -4.34 -36.48
C VAL A 770 15.62 -4.05 -35.23
N HIS A 771 16.75 -4.73 -35.09
CA HIS A 771 17.63 -4.60 -33.93
C HIS A 771 18.83 -3.71 -34.25
N ILE A 772 19.23 -2.84 -33.33
CA ILE A 772 20.43 -2.00 -33.46
C ILE A 772 21.52 -2.62 -32.58
N GLN A 773 22.57 -3.17 -33.19
CA GLN A 773 23.75 -3.63 -32.44
C GLN A 773 24.54 -2.43 -31.88
N ASP A 774 25.36 -2.66 -30.86
CA ASP A 774 26.35 -1.72 -30.30
C ASP A 774 27.47 -1.32 -31.29
N SER A 775 27.56 -2.04 -32.42
CA SER A 775 28.33 -1.59 -33.59
C SER A 775 27.66 -0.47 -34.42
N GLY A 776 26.43 -0.09 -34.09
CA GLY A 776 25.58 0.84 -34.84
C GLY A 776 24.94 0.24 -36.10
N VAL A 777 25.09 -1.08 -36.33
CA VAL A 777 24.45 -1.79 -37.45
C VAL A 777 23.00 -2.09 -37.09
N TRP A 778 22.10 -1.80 -38.03
CA TRP A 778 20.67 -2.13 -37.93
C TRP A 778 20.41 -3.41 -38.70
N ASP A 779 19.82 -4.43 -38.07
CA ASP A 779 19.57 -5.74 -38.64
C ASP A 779 18.09 -6.08 -38.72
N ALA A 780 17.66 -6.60 -39.86
CA ALA A 780 16.31 -7.14 -40.03
C ALA A 780 16.25 -8.55 -39.43
N CYS A 781 15.47 -8.70 -38.37
CA CYS A 781 15.33 -9.93 -37.61
C CYS A 781 14.08 -10.70 -38.07
N PRO A 782 14.24 -11.86 -38.74
CA PRO A 782 13.13 -12.58 -39.32
C PRO A 782 12.39 -13.43 -38.26
N GLY A 783 11.08 -13.60 -38.45
CA GLY A 783 10.21 -14.32 -37.53
C GLY A 783 9.73 -13.47 -36.35
N GLU A 784 9.37 -14.16 -35.27
CA GLU A 784 8.91 -13.57 -34.00
C GLU A 784 9.85 -14.04 -32.89
N ASP A 785 10.25 -13.11 -32.01
CA ASP A 785 11.15 -13.39 -30.87
C ASP A 785 12.42 -14.17 -31.26
N ASN A 786 13.15 -13.65 -32.26
CA ASN A 786 14.32 -14.32 -32.84
C ASN A 786 15.46 -14.45 -31.81
N THR A 787 15.87 -15.69 -31.52
CA THR A 787 16.85 -15.99 -30.45
C THR A 787 18.31 -15.90 -30.90
N SER A 788 18.61 -15.22 -32.01
CA SER A 788 19.98 -14.92 -32.42
C SER A 788 20.53 -13.74 -31.62
N ASN A 789 21.83 -13.75 -31.30
CA ASN A 789 22.56 -12.64 -30.66
C ASN A 789 22.84 -11.46 -31.63
N LEU A 790 21.90 -11.20 -32.53
CA LEU A 790 21.84 -10.04 -33.44
C LEU A 790 20.41 -9.46 -33.44
N CYS A 791 19.57 -9.92 -32.50
CA CYS A 791 18.15 -9.62 -32.34
C CYS A 791 17.86 -9.58 -30.84
N SER A 792 16.98 -8.69 -30.38
CA SER A 792 16.84 -8.32 -28.96
C SER A 792 16.60 -9.53 -28.04
N THR A 793 15.83 -10.53 -28.50
CA THR A 793 15.51 -11.73 -27.71
C THR A 793 16.69 -12.70 -27.53
N GLY A 794 17.68 -12.69 -28.43
CA GLY A 794 18.91 -13.47 -28.27
C GLY A 794 20.08 -12.68 -27.69
N ASP A 795 20.11 -11.37 -27.92
CA ASP A 795 21.12 -10.44 -27.37
C ASP A 795 20.90 -10.17 -25.88
N VAL A 796 19.64 -9.96 -25.49
CA VAL A 796 19.21 -9.73 -24.10
C VAL A 796 18.45 -10.97 -23.60
N PRO A 797 19.12 -12.11 -23.30
CA PRO A 797 18.44 -13.35 -22.91
C PRO A 797 17.76 -13.26 -21.53
N THR A 798 18.15 -12.29 -20.70
CA THR A 798 17.57 -12.03 -19.37
C THR A 798 17.64 -10.54 -19.04
N ILE A 799 16.82 -10.08 -18.08
CA ILE A 799 16.89 -8.71 -17.55
C ILE A 799 18.24 -8.36 -16.88
N PHE A 800 19.08 -9.35 -16.57
CA PHE A 800 20.43 -9.15 -16.03
C PHE A 800 21.51 -9.06 -17.12
N SER A 801 21.09 -9.13 -18.38
CA SER A 801 21.94 -9.11 -19.58
C SER A 801 21.68 -7.87 -20.44
N GLY A 802 20.90 -6.91 -19.94
CA GLY A 802 20.58 -5.67 -20.66
C GLY A 802 20.95 -4.41 -19.91
N ASP A 803 21.05 -3.32 -20.66
CA ASP A 803 21.30 -1.98 -20.16
C ASP A 803 19.98 -1.17 -20.18
N THR A 804 19.84 -0.29 -19.20
CA THR A 804 18.68 0.58 -19.03
C THR A 804 18.83 1.89 -19.80
N ASP A 805 20.08 2.32 -20.02
CA ASP A 805 20.38 3.61 -20.65
C ASP A 805 20.16 3.59 -22.17
N ASP A 806 20.10 2.39 -22.77
CA ASP A 806 19.84 2.19 -24.20
C ASP A 806 18.38 2.36 -24.62
N HIS A 807 17.44 2.34 -23.67
CA HIS A 807 16.01 2.37 -23.99
C HIS A 807 15.61 3.62 -24.78
N ASP A 808 16.03 4.81 -24.34
CA ASP A 808 15.69 6.08 -24.98
C ASP A 808 16.48 6.35 -26.29
N GLY A 809 17.36 5.44 -26.71
CA GLY A 809 18.10 5.48 -27.96
C GLY A 809 19.62 5.64 -27.78
N PRO A 810 20.37 6.07 -28.81
CA PRO A 810 19.90 6.88 -29.94
C PRO A 810 19.41 6.09 -31.16
N TYR A 811 18.17 6.32 -31.54
CA TYR A 811 17.57 5.79 -32.77
C TYR A 811 17.94 6.67 -33.98
N ASP A 812 19.02 6.33 -34.68
CA ASP A 812 19.61 7.16 -35.78
C ASP A 812 19.96 8.59 -35.29
N GLY A 813 20.58 8.68 -34.12
CA GLY A 813 20.99 9.95 -33.51
C GLY A 813 19.85 10.78 -32.91
N VAL A 814 18.65 10.22 -32.78
CA VAL A 814 17.51 10.83 -32.08
C VAL A 814 17.27 10.09 -30.77
N PHE A 815 17.27 10.83 -29.67
CA PHE A 815 16.83 10.33 -28.36
C PHE A 815 15.33 10.58 -28.17
N MET A 816 14.68 9.69 -27.45
CA MET A 816 13.26 9.80 -27.10
C MET A 816 13.09 10.79 -25.94
N GLY A 817 12.14 11.72 -26.06
CA GLY A 817 11.83 12.68 -25.01
C GLY A 817 11.57 14.11 -25.47
N CYS A 818 11.10 14.93 -24.55
CA CYS A 818 10.78 16.35 -24.73
C CYS A 818 10.90 17.10 -23.40
#